data_AF-A0A0N5D9G3-F1
#
_entry.id   AF-A0A0N5D9G3-F1
#
_cell.length_a   1.000
_cell.length_b   1.000
_cell.length_c   1.000
_cell.angle_alpha   90.00
_cell.angle_beta   90.00
_cell.angle_gamma   90.00
#
_symmetry.space_group_name_H-M   'P 1'
#
loop_
_entity.id
_entity.type
_entity.pdbx_description
1 polymer ?
#
loop_
_entity_poly.entity_id
_entity_poly.type
_entity_poly.pdbx_seq_one_letter_code
_entity_poly.pdbx_strand_id
1 'polypeptide(L)'
;LKKKNQNCNQENASFRYEKVCRVESGCTCTTFIRDPKCCCVGKSVIEIPQNLTDNVRRLLLYNVGIGHIGKNALSKYRFLQEIAIEESFALQSIDADAFGKLYNLGKLLVQKERCMQISISFRIMNNNGLVRMPTLEMTTKHRLAMEVVDFSYNHIEYLGDGQLRAVHANKIRLNNNNLREIGSHVFAYCQFSLLQLNDNLELRRLSIDTFADISFIKRLDLSRTGISELPTNGLSRLESLKLEDIEELKKLPPILAFTSLKKVEFTYPYHCCLFKYASKEISTAGKEFTKNLEEIKNRECSIKLVEKLKRLRRHITHSDHSLLLTQDSRENPLDFSDLLRWFDSVNEGNITIEIDGDLDQLEPEFQDSDIGRLTTLNCTSNAVSEFFASIQCTPMPNALNPCEDVIGFDFLRWIIWFVWISAIVGNIGVWIVLSQMRQKRMQVHYFFMANLSTADLLTGVYLGILAIADYKTANEYYNYAVAWQTGIGCNIVGFISVFGSEISIMSMFLIAFDMCYNIRNAFYGKRLRMRIAVLMMSVAYVIAFTMAILPIIGVSTYSSSSICLPLSIESKFDRAYIITSLIFNILAFLGMAISYTFILTILRDPDQPKRPEDKAIILKMAALVGTEMICWFPTLFFGIKISLTVFSAYQKCLVSQLQWDIR
;
A
#
# COMPACT_ATOMS: atom_id res chain seq x y z
N LEU A 1 13.35 24.75 -33.20
CA LEU A 1 13.24 25.01 -34.65
C LEU A 1 13.07 23.68 -35.38
N LYS A 2 12.11 23.63 -36.32
CA LYS A 2 11.71 22.53 -37.22
C LYS A 2 10.71 21.48 -36.68
N LYS A 3 9.44 21.90 -36.72
CA LYS A 3 8.27 21.20 -37.28
C LYS A 3 8.31 19.66 -37.31
N LYS A 4 7.58 19.06 -36.38
CA LYS A 4 6.65 17.95 -36.68
C LYS A 4 5.44 18.12 -35.76
N ASN A 5 4.45 18.86 -36.23
CA ASN A 5 3.07 18.74 -35.75
C ASN A 5 2.61 17.33 -36.12
N GLN A 6 2.62 16.40 -35.15
CA GLN A 6 1.72 15.27 -35.22
C GLN A 6 0.47 15.69 -34.46
N ASN A 7 -0.47 16.24 -35.22
CA ASN A 7 -1.87 16.31 -34.81
C ASN A 7 -2.26 14.92 -34.31
N CYS A 8 -2.91 14.86 -33.15
CA CYS A 8 -3.78 13.74 -32.83
C CYS A 8 -4.91 13.79 -33.86
N ASN A 9 -4.69 13.16 -35.01
CA ASN A 9 -5.60 13.25 -36.15
C ASN A 9 -6.93 12.57 -35.77
N GLN A 10 -7.98 13.37 -35.57
CA GLN A 10 -9.38 12.93 -35.68
C GLN A 10 -9.61 12.13 -36.98
N GLU A 11 -8.84 12.41 -38.03
CA GLU A 11 -8.83 11.64 -39.28
C GLU A 11 -8.45 10.16 -39.11
N ASN A 12 -7.53 9.81 -38.19
CA ASN A 12 -7.10 8.42 -37.99
C ASN A 12 -8.11 7.58 -37.19
N ALA A 13 -8.92 8.22 -36.33
CA ALA A 13 -10.03 7.56 -35.64
C ALA A 13 -11.22 7.36 -36.61
N SER A 14 -11.56 8.39 -37.38
CA SER A 14 -12.56 8.31 -38.46
C SER A 14 -12.25 7.18 -39.44
N PHE A 15 -11.00 7.11 -39.95
CA PHE A 15 -10.53 6.04 -40.86
C PHE A 15 -10.56 4.62 -40.24
N ARG A 16 -10.49 4.50 -38.91
CA ARG A 16 -10.50 3.18 -38.23
C ARG A 16 -11.93 2.69 -37.99
N TYR A 17 -12.90 3.56 -37.72
CA TYR A 17 -14.33 3.20 -37.60
C TYR A 17 -15.01 3.00 -38.95
N GLU A 18 -14.58 3.73 -39.98
CA GLU A 18 -14.95 3.49 -41.37
C GLU A 18 -14.62 2.03 -41.79
N LYS A 19 -13.56 1.44 -41.22
CA LYS A 19 -13.25 0.00 -41.36
C LYS A 19 -14.10 -0.95 -40.48
N VAL A 20 -14.53 -0.53 -39.28
CA VAL A 20 -15.26 -1.37 -38.30
C VAL A 20 -16.78 -1.41 -38.56
N CYS A 21 -17.34 -0.32 -39.10
CA CYS A 21 -18.77 -0.17 -39.35
C CYS A 21 -19.12 0.04 -40.83
N ARG A 22 -18.14 0.28 -41.73
CA ARG A 22 -18.33 0.49 -43.18
C ARG A 22 -19.37 1.56 -43.54
N VAL A 23 -19.52 2.59 -42.70
CA VAL A 23 -20.52 3.66 -42.86
C VAL A 23 -19.96 5.00 -42.39
N GLU A 24 -20.13 6.05 -43.20
CA GLU A 24 -19.75 7.43 -42.87
C GLU A 24 -20.83 8.17 -42.05
N SER A 25 -22.12 7.90 -42.29
CA SER A 25 -23.25 8.44 -41.50
C SER A 25 -24.51 7.57 -41.59
N GLY A 26 -25.30 7.52 -40.50
CA GLY A 26 -26.53 6.71 -40.40
C GLY A 26 -26.31 5.36 -39.70
N CYS A 27 -27.31 4.47 -39.77
CA CYS A 27 -27.26 3.16 -39.16
C CYS A 27 -27.17 2.04 -40.21
N THR A 28 -26.29 1.06 -40.00
CA THR A 28 -26.19 -0.13 -40.85
C THR A 28 -26.00 -1.37 -40.01
N CYS A 29 -26.64 -2.46 -40.43
CA CYS A 29 -26.54 -3.75 -39.79
C CYS A 29 -25.79 -4.71 -40.70
N THR A 30 -24.75 -5.35 -40.16
CA THR A 30 -24.01 -6.40 -40.85
C THR A 30 -24.39 -7.75 -40.25
N THR A 31 -24.85 -8.67 -41.09
CA THR A 31 -25.18 -10.04 -40.72
C THR A 31 -24.04 -10.96 -41.13
N PHE A 32 -22.89 -10.85 -40.47
CA PHE A 32 -21.85 -11.86 -40.60
C PHE A 32 -22.25 -13.10 -39.80
N ILE A 33 -22.03 -14.27 -40.41
CA ILE A 33 -22.43 -15.61 -39.97
C ILE A 33 -22.19 -15.78 -38.45
N ARG A 34 -23.31 -15.87 -37.70
CA ARG A 34 -23.48 -16.11 -36.25
C ARG A 34 -23.70 -14.92 -35.30
N ASP A 35 -23.31 -13.67 -35.59
CA ASP A 35 -23.52 -12.53 -34.67
C ASP A 35 -23.94 -11.22 -35.39
N PRO A 36 -25.25 -10.95 -35.53
CA PRO A 36 -25.75 -9.72 -36.15
C PRO A 36 -25.36 -8.49 -35.33
N LYS A 37 -24.61 -7.58 -35.98
CA LYS A 37 -24.10 -6.33 -35.40
C LYS A 37 -24.68 -5.14 -36.15
N CYS A 38 -25.27 -4.19 -35.43
CA CYS A 38 -25.65 -2.89 -35.98
C CYS A 38 -24.72 -1.79 -35.46
N CYS A 39 -24.30 -0.93 -36.38
CA CYS A 39 -23.57 0.28 -36.09
C CYS A 39 -24.42 1.49 -36.46
N CYS A 40 -24.50 2.47 -35.59
CA CYS A 40 -25.05 3.80 -35.88
C CYS A 40 -23.94 4.83 -35.70
N VAL A 41 -23.68 5.61 -36.75
CA VAL A 41 -22.59 6.58 -36.81
C VAL A 41 -23.11 7.96 -37.19
N GLY A 42 -22.69 8.98 -36.44
CA GLY A 42 -22.85 10.38 -36.82
C GLY A 42 -24.01 11.12 -36.14
N LYS A 43 -23.86 12.45 -36.08
CA LYS A 43 -24.75 13.36 -35.34
C LYS A 43 -26.17 13.46 -35.89
N SER A 44 -26.41 12.94 -37.10
CA SER A 44 -27.75 12.86 -37.70
C SER A 44 -28.64 11.82 -37.02
N VAL A 45 -28.07 10.87 -36.27
CA VAL A 45 -28.82 9.88 -35.50
C VAL A 45 -29.23 10.49 -34.15
N ILE A 46 -30.46 11.02 -34.08
CA ILE A 46 -31.00 11.72 -32.88
C ILE A 46 -31.82 10.78 -31.98
N GLU A 47 -32.28 9.66 -32.54
CA GLU A 47 -33.00 8.59 -31.83
C GLU A 47 -32.51 7.21 -32.29
N ILE A 48 -32.73 6.19 -31.46
CA ILE A 48 -32.44 4.80 -31.84
C ILE A 48 -33.47 4.38 -32.90
N PRO A 49 -33.06 4.03 -34.13
CA PRO A 49 -34.00 3.69 -35.18
C PRO A 49 -34.86 2.50 -34.75
N GLN A 50 -36.15 2.50 -35.11
CA GLN A 50 -37.06 1.37 -34.84
C GLN A 50 -36.98 0.27 -35.91
N ASN A 51 -36.28 0.50 -37.02
CA ASN A 51 -36.19 -0.41 -38.17
C ASN A 51 -34.87 -1.20 -38.22
N LEU A 52 -34.14 -1.34 -37.11
CA LEU A 52 -33.03 -2.29 -37.07
C LEU A 52 -33.59 -3.73 -37.09
N THR A 53 -32.77 -4.71 -37.46
CA THR A 53 -33.21 -6.11 -37.48
C THR A 53 -33.62 -6.59 -36.08
N ASP A 54 -34.64 -7.44 -35.98
CA ASP A 54 -35.16 -7.86 -34.67
C ASP A 54 -34.18 -8.77 -33.90
N ASN A 55 -33.25 -9.41 -34.62
CA ASN A 55 -32.28 -10.37 -34.08
C ASN A 55 -30.92 -9.76 -33.67
N VAL A 56 -30.79 -8.44 -33.57
CA VAL A 56 -29.50 -7.78 -33.28
C VAL A 56 -28.95 -8.20 -31.93
N ARG A 57 -27.68 -8.62 -31.93
CA ARG A 57 -26.94 -9.02 -30.72
C ARG A 57 -26.01 -7.93 -30.22
N ARG A 58 -25.45 -7.13 -31.13
CA ARG A 58 -24.50 -6.06 -30.77
C ARG A 58 -24.91 -4.74 -31.40
N LEU A 59 -25.09 -3.71 -30.57
CA LEU A 59 -25.41 -2.36 -31.00
C LEU A 59 -24.27 -1.40 -30.62
N LEU A 60 -23.64 -0.81 -31.63
CA LEU A 60 -22.61 0.22 -31.45
C LEU A 60 -23.16 1.57 -31.89
N LEU A 61 -23.18 2.53 -30.98
CA LEU A 61 -23.58 3.92 -31.21
C LEU A 61 -22.32 4.78 -31.12
N TYR A 62 -21.90 5.39 -32.22
CA TYR A 62 -20.66 6.18 -32.29
C TYR A 62 -20.94 7.60 -32.77
N ASN A 63 -20.52 8.60 -31.99
CA ASN A 63 -20.72 10.03 -32.29
C ASN A 63 -22.18 10.36 -32.68
N VAL A 64 -23.14 9.74 -31.99
CA VAL A 64 -24.58 9.94 -32.27
C VAL A 64 -25.10 11.21 -31.59
N GLY A 65 -26.12 11.82 -32.18
CA GLY A 65 -26.82 13.01 -31.67
C GLY A 65 -27.89 12.70 -30.62
N ILE A 66 -27.93 11.48 -30.07
CA ILE A 66 -28.95 11.04 -29.11
C ILE A 66 -28.73 11.73 -27.77
N GLY A 67 -29.67 12.60 -27.39
CA GLY A 67 -29.62 13.33 -26.12
C GLY A 67 -30.08 12.53 -24.90
N HIS A 68 -31.10 11.69 -25.08
CA HIS A 68 -31.78 10.97 -24.02
C HIS A 68 -32.23 9.60 -24.54
N ILE A 69 -31.82 8.52 -23.88
CA ILE A 69 -32.35 7.18 -24.19
C ILE A 69 -33.50 6.92 -23.23
N GLY A 70 -34.74 7.06 -23.72
CA GLY A 70 -35.93 6.94 -22.88
C GLY A 70 -36.43 5.51 -22.66
N LYS A 71 -37.40 5.38 -21.75
CA LYS A 71 -38.15 4.15 -21.49
C LYS A 71 -38.57 3.46 -22.79
N ASN A 72 -38.33 2.15 -22.87
CA ASN A 72 -38.62 1.30 -24.02
C ASN A 72 -37.86 1.59 -25.32
N ALA A 73 -36.90 2.53 -25.37
CA ALA A 73 -36.16 2.86 -26.60
C ALA A 73 -35.50 1.63 -27.28
N LEU A 74 -35.05 0.66 -26.48
CA LEU A 74 -34.44 -0.59 -26.94
C LEU A 74 -35.37 -1.80 -26.84
N SER A 75 -36.64 -1.62 -26.44
CA SER A 75 -37.55 -2.72 -26.09
C SER A 75 -37.87 -3.69 -27.24
N LYS A 76 -37.66 -3.26 -28.49
CA LYS A 76 -37.82 -4.07 -29.70
C LYS A 76 -36.68 -5.09 -29.88
N TYR A 77 -35.48 -4.79 -29.39
CA TYR A 77 -34.26 -5.56 -29.64
C TYR A 77 -33.94 -6.56 -28.54
N ARG A 78 -34.85 -7.50 -28.28
CA ARG A 78 -34.81 -8.41 -27.12
C ARG A 78 -33.60 -9.34 -27.07
N PHE A 79 -32.90 -9.54 -28.19
CA PHE A 79 -31.72 -10.41 -28.29
C PHE A 79 -30.39 -9.68 -28.11
N LEU A 80 -30.39 -8.39 -27.76
CA LEU A 80 -29.17 -7.63 -27.51
C LEU A 80 -28.35 -8.23 -26.37
N GLN A 81 -27.06 -8.37 -26.62
CA GLN A 81 -26.04 -8.89 -25.70
C GLN A 81 -25.01 -7.82 -25.35
N GLU A 82 -24.69 -6.92 -26.28
CA GLU A 82 -23.72 -5.84 -26.07
C GLU A 82 -24.27 -4.52 -26.61
N ILE A 83 -24.20 -3.48 -25.77
CA ILE A 83 -24.44 -2.09 -26.17
C ILE A 83 -23.18 -1.30 -25.85
N ALA A 84 -22.61 -0.69 -26.89
CA ALA A 84 -21.46 0.19 -26.77
C ALA A 84 -21.86 1.57 -27.29
N ILE A 85 -21.77 2.57 -26.42
CA ILE A 85 -22.00 3.98 -26.74
C ILE A 85 -20.66 4.69 -26.61
N GLU A 86 -20.11 5.06 -27.76
CA GLU A 86 -18.77 5.62 -27.89
C GLU A 86 -18.84 7.04 -28.47
N GLU A 87 -18.01 7.96 -27.95
CA GLU A 87 -17.84 9.33 -28.46
C GLU A 87 -19.15 10.12 -28.68
N SER A 88 -20.22 9.79 -27.95
CA SER A 88 -21.55 10.34 -28.18
C SER A 88 -21.79 11.56 -27.30
N PHE A 89 -21.37 12.73 -27.80
CA PHE A 89 -21.34 13.99 -27.04
C PHE A 89 -22.70 14.53 -26.59
N ALA A 90 -23.77 14.15 -27.28
CA ALA A 90 -25.11 14.62 -26.98
C ALA A 90 -25.76 13.90 -25.77
N LEU A 91 -25.30 12.70 -25.41
CA LEU A 91 -25.98 11.84 -24.44
C LEU A 91 -25.89 12.40 -23.02
N GLN A 92 -27.04 12.77 -22.44
CA GLN A 92 -27.15 13.35 -21.10
C GLN A 92 -27.73 12.37 -20.07
N SER A 93 -28.67 11.52 -20.48
CA SER A 93 -29.28 10.52 -19.60
C SER A 93 -29.70 9.27 -20.35
N ILE A 94 -29.69 8.16 -19.61
CA ILE A 94 -30.18 6.86 -20.06
C ILE A 94 -31.18 6.42 -18.99
N ASP A 95 -32.43 6.24 -19.40
CA ASP A 95 -33.47 5.67 -18.57
C ASP A 95 -33.18 4.18 -18.36
N ALA A 96 -33.19 3.72 -17.12
CA ALA A 96 -32.93 2.32 -16.81
C ALA A 96 -33.99 1.38 -17.38
N ASP A 97 -35.26 1.85 -17.51
CA ASP A 97 -36.32 1.10 -18.18
C ASP A 97 -36.09 0.95 -19.69
N ALA A 98 -35.12 1.69 -20.28
CA ALA A 98 -34.69 1.44 -21.66
C ALA A 98 -34.15 0.02 -21.83
N PHE A 99 -33.52 -0.53 -20.79
CA PHE A 99 -32.98 -1.89 -20.77
C PHE A 99 -33.99 -2.93 -20.24
N GLY A 100 -35.14 -2.50 -19.72
CA GLY A 100 -36.14 -3.33 -19.02
C GLY A 100 -36.55 -4.65 -19.68
N LYS A 101 -36.47 -4.75 -21.02
CA LYS A 101 -36.84 -5.96 -21.80
C LYS A 101 -35.65 -6.67 -22.47
N LEU A 102 -34.41 -6.30 -22.13
CA LEU A 102 -33.18 -6.82 -22.74
C LEU A 102 -32.55 -7.91 -21.87
N TYR A 103 -33.22 -9.04 -21.78
CA TYR A 103 -32.85 -10.11 -20.84
C TYR A 103 -31.47 -10.73 -21.10
N ASN A 104 -30.95 -10.60 -22.32
CA ASN A 104 -29.66 -11.18 -22.73
C ASN A 104 -28.49 -10.18 -22.66
N LEU A 105 -28.72 -8.94 -22.19
CA LEU A 105 -27.70 -7.90 -22.19
C LEU A 105 -26.60 -8.25 -21.19
N GLY A 106 -25.45 -8.65 -21.70
CA GLY A 106 -24.26 -9.00 -20.91
C GLY A 106 -23.30 -7.82 -20.74
N LYS A 107 -23.28 -6.85 -21.65
CA LYS A 107 -22.27 -5.79 -21.63
C LYS A 107 -22.86 -4.42 -21.98
N LEU A 108 -22.62 -3.45 -21.10
CA LEU A 108 -22.91 -2.03 -21.32
C LEU A 108 -21.63 -1.22 -21.18
N LEU A 109 -21.22 -0.60 -22.28
CA LEU A 109 -20.07 0.30 -22.35
C LEU A 109 -20.57 1.71 -22.69
N VAL A 110 -20.29 2.68 -21.84
CA VAL A 110 -20.57 4.10 -22.12
C VAL A 110 -19.29 4.89 -21.90
N GLN A 111 -18.58 5.16 -23.00
CA GLN A 111 -17.24 5.75 -22.99
C GLN A 111 -17.14 6.88 -23.99
N LYS A 112 -16.57 8.02 -23.59
CA LYS A 112 -16.52 9.19 -24.47
C LYS A 112 -15.20 9.35 -25.24
N GLU A 113 -14.10 8.69 -24.83
CA GLU A 113 -12.86 8.59 -25.60
C GLU A 113 -12.10 7.30 -25.29
N ARG A 114 -11.40 6.74 -26.29
CA ARG A 114 -10.49 5.60 -26.13
C ARG A 114 -9.06 5.97 -26.50
N CYS A 115 -8.37 6.70 -25.61
CA CYS A 115 -6.92 6.83 -25.73
C CYS A 115 -6.22 5.65 -25.04
N MET A 116 -5.79 4.68 -25.83
CA MET A 116 -4.78 3.72 -25.40
C MET A 116 -3.45 4.48 -25.26
N GLN A 117 -2.90 4.44 -24.05
CA GLN A 117 -1.75 5.20 -23.57
C GLN A 117 -0.45 4.67 -24.20
N ILE A 118 0.28 5.51 -24.92
CA ILE A 118 1.75 5.42 -24.96
C ILE A 118 2.26 6.60 -24.13
N SER A 119 2.94 6.24 -23.05
CA SER A 119 3.66 7.13 -22.15
C SER A 119 4.48 8.17 -22.92
N ILE A 120 4.24 9.46 -22.67
CA ILE A 120 5.21 10.44 -22.17
C ILE A 120 4.44 11.75 -21.96
N SER A 121 4.40 12.16 -20.69
CA SER A 121 3.96 13.43 -20.10
C SER A 121 3.79 14.63 -21.06
N PHE A 122 2.56 15.07 -21.36
CA PHE A 122 2.24 16.48 -21.65
C PHE A 122 0.72 16.80 -21.49
N ARG A 123 0.41 17.53 -20.41
CA ARG A 123 -0.50 18.68 -20.24
C ARG A 123 -1.77 18.80 -21.12
N ILE A 124 -2.92 18.65 -20.44
CA ILE A 124 -4.23 19.33 -20.57
C ILE A 124 -4.71 19.66 -21.99
N MET A 125 -5.67 18.89 -22.48
CA MET A 125 -6.76 19.40 -23.31
C MET A 125 -8.09 18.97 -22.70
N ASN A 126 -8.77 19.95 -22.09
CA ASN A 126 -10.14 19.84 -21.60
C ASN A 126 -11.10 19.92 -22.81
N ASN A 127 -11.88 18.87 -23.06
CA ASN A 127 -13.34 18.97 -23.11
C ASN A 127 -14.04 17.66 -23.51
N ASN A 128 -14.96 17.26 -22.63
CA ASN A 128 -16.17 16.46 -22.84
C ASN A 128 -16.05 14.93 -22.67
N GLY A 129 -16.36 14.48 -21.45
CA GLY A 129 -16.75 13.14 -20.96
C GLY A 129 -18.17 13.22 -20.35
N LEU A 130 -18.79 12.20 -19.77
CA LEU A 130 -20.01 12.41 -18.95
C LEU A 130 -19.67 13.17 -17.66
N VAL A 131 -20.40 14.24 -17.32
CA VAL A 131 -20.17 15.03 -16.07
C VAL A 131 -21.01 14.53 -14.90
N ARG A 132 -22.16 13.91 -15.20
CA ARG A 132 -23.07 13.33 -14.21
C ARG A 132 -23.32 11.87 -14.54
N MET A 133 -23.41 11.04 -13.50
CA MET A 133 -23.75 9.63 -13.62
C MET A 133 -25.24 9.47 -13.97
N PRO A 134 -25.62 8.69 -15.01
CA PRO A 134 -27.02 8.35 -15.25
C PRO A 134 -27.53 7.39 -14.17
N THR A 135 -28.81 7.53 -13.80
CA THR A 135 -29.47 6.61 -12.86
C THR A 135 -29.71 5.26 -13.53
N LEU A 136 -29.31 4.18 -12.86
CA LEU A 136 -29.49 2.80 -13.30
C LEU A 136 -30.24 2.02 -12.23
N GLU A 137 -31.45 1.59 -12.55
CA GLU A 137 -32.29 0.72 -11.73
C GLU A 137 -32.71 -0.52 -12.52
N MET A 138 -32.37 -1.72 -12.03
CA MET A 138 -32.79 -2.96 -12.69
C MET A 138 -34.03 -3.55 -12.01
N THR A 139 -34.96 -4.05 -12.83
CA THR A 139 -36.17 -4.72 -12.32
C THR A 139 -35.91 -6.20 -12.03
N THR A 140 -36.72 -6.80 -11.14
CA THR A 140 -36.68 -8.24 -10.77
C THR A 140 -36.88 -9.21 -11.95
N LYS A 141 -37.22 -8.70 -13.14
CA LYS A 141 -37.38 -9.49 -14.37
C LYS A 141 -36.05 -9.72 -15.12
N HIS A 142 -34.99 -8.99 -14.78
CA HIS A 142 -33.64 -9.28 -15.26
C HIS A 142 -33.04 -10.45 -14.47
N ARG A 143 -33.12 -11.66 -15.05
CA ARG A 143 -32.62 -12.89 -14.41
C ARG A 143 -31.12 -13.13 -14.60
N LEU A 144 -30.48 -12.44 -15.54
CA LEU A 144 -29.08 -12.64 -15.90
C LEU A 144 -28.23 -11.46 -15.42
N ALA A 145 -27.09 -11.78 -14.79
CA ALA A 145 -26.11 -10.78 -14.40
C ALA A 145 -25.43 -10.21 -15.65
N MET A 146 -25.34 -8.88 -15.73
CA MET A 146 -24.47 -8.26 -16.71
C MET A 146 -23.02 -8.65 -16.41
N GLU A 147 -22.21 -8.96 -17.40
CA GLU A 147 -20.78 -9.22 -17.20
C GLU A 147 -20.06 -7.94 -16.77
N VAL A 148 -20.32 -6.82 -17.43
CA VAL A 148 -19.64 -5.54 -17.20
C VAL A 148 -20.58 -4.35 -17.42
N VAL A 149 -20.57 -3.43 -16.46
CA VAL A 149 -21.10 -2.07 -16.58
C VAL A 149 -19.91 -1.10 -16.49
N ASP A 150 -19.61 -0.40 -17.58
CA ASP A 150 -18.39 0.40 -17.71
C ASP A 150 -18.68 1.88 -17.98
N PHE A 151 -18.37 2.71 -16.98
CA PHE A 151 -18.40 4.18 -17.00
C PHE A 151 -17.01 4.77 -16.71
N SER A 152 -15.95 4.00 -16.90
CA SER A 152 -14.59 4.48 -16.71
C SER A 152 -14.18 5.52 -17.76
N TYR A 153 -13.18 6.34 -17.46
CA TYR A 153 -12.66 7.39 -18.36
C TYR A 153 -13.72 8.42 -18.79
N ASN A 154 -14.54 8.85 -17.83
CA ASN A 154 -15.49 9.96 -17.98
C ASN A 154 -15.08 11.13 -17.07
N HIS A 155 -15.94 12.13 -16.87
CA HIS A 155 -15.70 13.29 -16.00
C HIS A 155 -16.75 13.37 -14.90
N ILE A 156 -17.23 12.22 -14.42
CA ILE A 156 -18.28 12.17 -13.41
C ILE A 156 -17.72 12.78 -12.14
N GLU A 157 -18.41 13.79 -11.59
CA GLU A 157 -17.96 14.50 -10.40
C GLU A 157 -18.61 14.00 -9.10
N TYR A 158 -19.86 13.53 -9.18
CA TYR A 158 -20.65 13.16 -8.00
C TYR A 158 -21.47 11.91 -8.28
N LEU A 159 -21.50 11.00 -7.30
CA LEU A 159 -22.50 9.94 -7.24
C LEU A 159 -23.54 10.26 -6.17
N GLY A 160 -24.77 10.57 -6.60
CA GLY A 160 -25.89 10.88 -5.72
C GLY A 160 -26.64 9.64 -5.24
N ASP A 161 -27.43 9.81 -4.19
CA ASP A 161 -28.15 8.74 -3.50
C ASP A 161 -29.01 7.89 -4.45
N GLY A 162 -28.94 6.56 -4.30
CA GLY A 162 -29.74 5.62 -5.08
C GLY A 162 -29.48 5.61 -6.59
N GLN A 163 -28.37 6.19 -7.07
CA GLN A 163 -28.06 6.22 -8.51
C GLN A 163 -27.89 4.84 -9.14
N LEU A 164 -27.43 3.84 -8.39
CA LEU A 164 -27.36 2.45 -8.82
C LEU A 164 -28.24 1.63 -7.88
N ARG A 165 -29.40 1.18 -8.37
CA ARG A 165 -30.36 0.44 -7.55
C ARG A 165 -30.68 -0.92 -8.13
N ALA A 166 -30.57 -1.95 -7.29
CA ALA A 166 -30.85 -3.35 -7.67
C ALA A 166 -30.06 -3.84 -8.92
N VAL A 167 -28.92 -3.21 -9.24
CA VAL A 167 -28.12 -3.57 -10.41
C VAL A 167 -27.41 -4.90 -10.19
N HIS A 168 -27.60 -5.83 -11.11
CA HIS A 168 -27.01 -7.17 -11.07
C HIS A 168 -25.93 -7.31 -12.14
N ALA A 169 -24.65 -7.21 -11.75
CA ALA A 169 -23.52 -7.23 -12.67
C ALA A 169 -22.29 -7.94 -12.08
N ASN A 170 -21.43 -8.57 -12.86
CA ASN A 170 -20.18 -9.16 -12.35
C ASN A 170 -19.15 -8.05 -12.04
N LYS A 171 -19.10 -6.98 -12.86
CA LYS A 171 -18.15 -5.88 -12.70
C LYS A 171 -18.75 -4.50 -12.98
N ILE A 172 -18.49 -3.55 -12.09
CA ILE A 172 -18.80 -2.12 -12.27
C ILE A 172 -17.49 -1.34 -12.31
N ARG A 173 -17.29 -0.55 -13.37
CA ARG A 173 -16.12 0.33 -13.53
C ARG A 173 -16.53 1.80 -13.50
N LEU A 174 -16.00 2.52 -12.52
CA LEU A 174 -16.14 3.97 -12.32
C LEU A 174 -14.76 4.64 -12.17
N ASN A 175 -13.69 3.93 -12.53
CA ASN A 175 -12.32 4.39 -12.42
C ASN A 175 -11.96 5.45 -13.49
N ASN A 176 -10.94 6.27 -13.23
CA ASN A 176 -10.53 7.39 -14.10
C ASN A 176 -11.70 8.36 -14.37
N ASN A 177 -12.34 8.82 -13.30
CA ASN A 177 -13.33 9.89 -13.32
C ASN A 177 -12.82 11.07 -12.47
N ASN A 178 -13.66 12.09 -12.28
CA ASN A 178 -13.35 13.26 -11.46
C ASN A 178 -14.17 13.25 -10.16
N LEU A 179 -14.41 12.06 -9.59
CA LEU A 179 -15.30 11.92 -8.44
C LEU A 179 -14.75 12.71 -7.25
N ARG A 180 -15.59 13.49 -6.60
CA ARG A 180 -15.26 14.27 -5.40
C ARG A 180 -15.91 13.70 -4.15
N GLU A 181 -17.17 13.29 -4.30
CA GLU A 181 -18.02 12.79 -3.23
C GLU A 181 -18.99 11.71 -3.74
N ILE A 182 -19.23 10.72 -2.89
CA ILE A 182 -20.23 9.67 -3.12
C ILE A 182 -21.22 9.71 -1.95
N GLY A 183 -22.51 9.83 -2.30
CA GLY A 183 -23.62 9.93 -1.38
C GLY A 183 -23.98 8.62 -0.67
N SER A 184 -25.13 8.61 -0.02
CA SER A 184 -25.62 7.49 0.79
C SER A 184 -26.43 6.52 -0.06
N HIS A 185 -26.41 5.22 0.28
CA HIS A 185 -27.22 4.18 -0.37
C HIS A 185 -27.08 4.16 -1.91
N VAL A 186 -25.91 4.56 -2.42
CA VAL A 186 -25.65 4.69 -3.86
C VAL A 186 -25.74 3.36 -4.58
N PHE A 187 -25.42 2.26 -3.90
CA PHE A 187 -25.42 0.89 -4.43
C PHE A 187 -26.51 0.01 -3.80
N ALA A 188 -27.62 0.61 -3.34
CA ALA A 188 -28.68 -0.11 -2.63
C ALA A 188 -29.21 -1.30 -3.45
N TYR A 189 -29.27 -2.47 -2.80
CA TYR A 189 -29.71 -3.74 -3.35
C TYR A 189 -28.90 -4.27 -4.54
N CYS A 190 -27.78 -3.63 -4.88
CA CYS A 190 -26.94 -4.07 -5.98
C CYS A 190 -26.21 -5.38 -5.64
N GLN A 191 -25.95 -6.18 -6.67
CA GLN A 191 -25.22 -7.43 -6.58
C GLN A 191 -24.11 -7.42 -7.62
N PHE A 192 -22.86 -7.25 -7.16
CA PHE A 192 -21.71 -7.33 -8.04
C PHE A 192 -20.45 -7.95 -7.44
N SER A 193 -19.61 -8.55 -8.28
CA SER A 193 -18.38 -9.20 -7.82
C SER A 193 -17.23 -8.20 -7.64
N LEU A 194 -17.15 -7.16 -8.48
CA LEU A 194 -16.05 -6.20 -8.46
C LEU A 194 -16.55 -4.77 -8.70
N LEU A 195 -16.18 -3.86 -7.82
CA LEU A 195 -16.34 -2.41 -7.98
C LEU A 195 -14.98 -1.73 -8.07
N GLN A 196 -14.77 -0.99 -9.17
CA GLN A 196 -13.56 -0.20 -9.41
C GLN A 196 -13.88 1.29 -9.32
N LEU A 197 -13.40 1.93 -8.25
CA LEU A 197 -13.47 3.38 -8.00
C LEU A 197 -12.07 4.02 -8.00
N ASN A 198 -11.04 3.26 -8.38
CA ASN A 198 -9.66 3.72 -8.44
C ASN A 198 -9.43 4.86 -9.45
N ASP A 199 -8.29 5.54 -9.35
CA ASP A 199 -7.95 6.67 -10.24
C ASP A 199 -8.95 7.83 -10.18
N ASN A 200 -9.51 8.10 -8.99
CA ASN A 200 -10.36 9.27 -8.72
C ASN A 200 -9.64 10.16 -7.70
N LEU A 201 -8.64 10.91 -8.15
CA LEU A 201 -7.70 11.65 -7.27
C LEU A 201 -8.38 12.71 -6.39
N GLU A 202 -9.51 13.27 -6.84
CA GLU A 202 -10.27 14.29 -6.09
C GLU A 202 -11.28 13.68 -5.09
N LEU A 203 -11.43 12.34 -5.06
CA LEU A 203 -12.44 11.68 -4.23
C LEU A 203 -11.98 11.69 -2.78
N ARG A 204 -12.61 12.55 -1.96
CA ARG A 204 -12.23 12.74 -0.55
C ARG A 204 -13.25 12.19 0.42
N ARG A 205 -14.53 12.19 0.06
CA ARG A 205 -15.63 11.85 0.96
C ARG A 205 -16.47 10.71 0.40
N LEU A 206 -16.62 9.68 1.21
CA LEU A 206 -17.59 8.61 1.05
C LEU A 206 -18.54 8.71 2.23
N SER A 207 -19.86 8.78 1.98
CA SER A 207 -20.84 8.68 3.05
C SER A 207 -20.67 7.38 3.84
N ILE A 208 -20.95 7.39 5.14
CA ILE A 208 -20.85 6.19 5.99
C ILE A 208 -21.77 5.06 5.50
N ASP A 209 -22.87 5.43 4.84
CA ASP A 209 -23.87 4.53 4.27
C ASP A 209 -23.72 4.35 2.75
N THR A 210 -22.55 4.68 2.17
CA THR A 210 -22.30 4.52 0.72
C THR A 210 -22.60 3.08 0.25
N PHE A 211 -22.16 2.10 1.03
CA PHE A 211 -22.30 0.67 0.74
C PHE A 211 -23.43 0.01 1.55
N ALA A 212 -24.28 0.80 2.22
CA ALA A 212 -25.44 0.28 2.93
C ALA A 212 -26.40 -0.43 1.95
N ASP A 213 -27.07 -1.47 2.44
CA ASP A 213 -28.02 -2.30 1.70
C ASP A 213 -27.48 -2.98 0.43
N ILE A 214 -26.16 -3.08 0.25
CA ILE A 214 -25.58 -3.85 -0.85
C ILE A 214 -25.84 -5.35 -0.62
N SER A 215 -26.40 -6.03 -1.63
CA SER A 215 -26.76 -7.45 -1.52
C SER A 215 -25.52 -8.35 -1.56
N PHE A 216 -24.53 -7.98 -2.38
CA PHE A 216 -23.31 -8.76 -2.56
C PHE A 216 -22.19 -7.92 -3.19
N ILE A 217 -21.02 -7.92 -2.54
CA ILE A 217 -19.77 -7.38 -3.06
C ILE A 217 -18.61 -8.30 -2.69
N LYS A 218 -17.79 -8.69 -3.68
CA LYS A 218 -16.63 -9.57 -3.45
C LYS A 218 -15.31 -8.82 -3.44
N ARG A 219 -15.14 -7.82 -4.30
CA ARG A 219 -13.89 -7.06 -4.47
C ARG A 219 -14.14 -5.57 -4.62
N LEU A 220 -13.35 -4.77 -3.92
CA LEU A 220 -13.40 -3.30 -3.94
C LEU A 220 -12.01 -2.73 -4.19
N ASP A 221 -11.92 -1.84 -5.18
CA ASP A 221 -10.70 -1.12 -5.51
C ASP A 221 -10.94 0.39 -5.41
N LEU A 222 -10.28 1.03 -4.45
CA LEU A 222 -10.32 2.47 -4.16
C LEU A 222 -8.93 3.11 -4.30
N SER A 223 -8.00 2.43 -4.98
CA SER A 223 -6.60 2.88 -5.13
C SER A 223 -6.50 4.23 -5.84
N ARG A 224 -5.48 5.05 -5.51
CA ARG A 224 -5.29 6.41 -6.07
C ARG A 224 -6.53 7.28 -5.91
N THR A 225 -7.01 7.37 -4.68
CA THR A 225 -8.08 8.28 -4.24
C THR A 225 -7.60 9.10 -3.05
N GLY A 226 -8.31 10.19 -2.72
CA GLY A 226 -8.00 11.08 -1.61
C GLY A 226 -8.83 10.81 -0.35
N ILE A 227 -9.38 9.60 -0.18
CA ILE A 227 -10.28 9.27 0.92
C ILE A 227 -9.53 9.25 2.25
N SER A 228 -10.14 9.83 3.29
CA SER A 228 -9.58 9.82 4.65
C SER A 228 -10.12 8.68 5.52
N GLU A 229 -11.30 8.16 5.18
CA GLU A 229 -12.02 7.15 5.96
C GLU A 229 -12.68 6.13 5.02
N LEU A 230 -12.74 4.87 5.46
CA LEU A 230 -13.38 3.77 4.71
C LEU A 230 -14.71 3.40 5.39
N PRO A 231 -15.86 3.60 4.74
CA PRO A 231 -17.15 3.14 5.26
C PRO A 231 -17.21 1.61 5.24
N THR A 232 -17.65 1.00 6.34
CA THR A 232 -17.69 -0.46 6.51
C THR A 232 -19.09 -1.07 6.44
N ASN A 233 -20.14 -0.25 6.55
CA ASN A 233 -21.52 -0.70 6.46
C ASN A 233 -21.75 -1.39 5.11
N GLY A 234 -22.17 -2.66 5.13
CA GLY A 234 -22.38 -3.47 3.92
C GLY A 234 -21.15 -4.16 3.33
N LEU A 235 -19.95 -3.97 3.88
CA LEU A 235 -18.70 -4.60 3.40
C LEU A 235 -18.32 -5.90 4.11
N SER A 236 -19.21 -6.50 4.91
CA SER A 236 -18.90 -7.70 5.71
C SER A 236 -18.43 -8.90 4.88
N ARG A 237 -19.05 -9.11 3.70
CA ARG A 237 -18.76 -10.23 2.79
C ARG A 237 -17.62 -9.98 1.79
N LEU A 238 -16.91 -8.85 1.92
CA LEU A 238 -15.82 -8.50 1.03
C LEU A 238 -14.66 -9.51 1.14
N GLU A 239 -14.18 -10.04 0.02
CA GLU A 239 -13.04 -10.97 -0.02
C GLU A 239 -11.71 -10.27 -0.37
N SER A 240 -11.76 -9.20 -1.17
CA SER A 240 -10.56 -8.46 -1.54
C SER A 240 -10.75 -6.94 -1.50
N LEU A 241 -9.80 -6.25 -0.89
CA LEU A 241 -9.79 -4.79 -0.75
C LEU A 241 -8.44 -4.24 -1.24
N LYS A 242 -8.48 -3.31 -2.18
CA LYS A 242 -7.30 -2.65 -2.75
C LYS A 242 -7.33 -1.15 -2.46
N LEU A 243 -6.32 -0.68 -1.75
CA LEU A 243 -6.13 0.67 -1.20
C LEU A 243 -4.67 1.11 -1.38
N GLU A 244 -4.20 1.05 -2.62
CA GLU A 244 -2.85 1.52 -2.99
C GLU A 244 -2.85 3.03 -3.28
N ASP A 245 -1.74 3.70 -2.97
CA ASP A 245 -1.53 5.13 -3.22
C ASP A 245 -2.63 6.05 -2.64
N ILE A 246 -3.02 5.83 -1.37
CA ILE A 246 -4.00 6.63 -0.63
C ILE A 246 -3.31 7.27 0.59
N GLU A 247 -2.78 8.49 0.41
CA GLU A 247 -1.98 9.18 1.44
C GLU A 247 -2.82 9.66 2.65
N GLU A 248 -4.10 9.96 2.44
CA GLU A 248 -4.97 10.53 3.48
C GLU A 248 -5.58 9.47 4.41
N LEU A 249 -5.57 8.19 4.01
CA LEU A 249 -6.15 7.10 4.80
C LEU A 249 -5.18 6.63 5.88
N LYS A 250 -5.10 7.40 6.97
CA LYS A 250 -4.15 7.13 8.05
C LYS A 250 -4.57 6.01 9.00
N LYS A 251 -5.88 5.82 9.18
CA LYS A 251 -6.46 4.81 10.08
C LYS A 251 -7.42 3.91 9.33
N LEU A 252 -7.43 2.64 9.71
CA LEU A 252 -8.40 1.67 9.22
C LEU A 252 -9.51 1.46 10.25
N PRO A 253 -10.73 1.13 9.78
CA PRO A 253 -11.80 0.68 10.67
C PRO A 253 -11.44 -0.68 11.30
N PRO A 254 -12.14 -1.09 12.37
CA PRO A 254 -11.91 -2.37 13.03
C PRO A 254 -11.97 -3.56 12.05
N ILE A 255 -11.00 -4.47 12.13
CA ILE A 255 -10.90 -5.62 11.23
C ILE A 255 -12.13 -6.56 11.31
N LEU A 256 -12.84 -6.56 12.45
CA LEU A 256 -14.08 -7.30 12.66
C LEU A 256 -15.24 -6.85 11.77
N ALA A 257 -15.14 -5.69 11.12
CA ALA A 257 -16.09 -5.27 10.12
C ALA A 257 -16.07 -6.16 8.86
N PHE A 258 -14.96 -6.85 8.59
CA PHE A 258 -14.78 -7.69 7.40
C PHE A 258 -14.77 -9.19 7.78
N THR A 259 -15.90 -9.88 7.63
CA THR A 259 -16.04 -11.28 8.05
C THR A 259 -15.45 -12.27 7.05
N SER A 260 -15.29 -11.88 5.77
CA SER A 260 -14.92 -12.80 4.68
C SER A 260 -13.65 -12.41 3.91
N LEU A 261 -12.86 -11.48 4.46
CA LEU A 261 -11.68 -10.93 3.80
C LEU A 261 -10.57 -11.97 3.63
N LYS A 262 -9.92 -11.98 2.47
CA LYS A 262 -8.85 -12.94 2.13
C LYS A 262 -7.58 -12.26 1.65
N LYS A 263 -7.72 -11.14 0.92
CA LYS A 263 -6.60 -10.42 0.32
C LYS A 263 -6.76 -8.91 0.45
N VAL A 264 -5.73 -8.24 0.96
CA VAL A 264 -5.70 -6.78 1.09
C VAL A 264 -4.39 -6.21 0.55
N GLU A 265 -4.50 -5.09 -0.14
CA GLU A 265 -3.37 -4.33 -0.67
C GLU A 265 -3.50 -2.90 -0.14
N PHE A 266 -2.55 -2.43 0.68
CA PHE A 266 -2.58 -1.12 1.33
C PHE A 266 -1.41 -0.24 0.86
N THR A 267 -1.50 1.05 1.18
CA THR A 267 -0.40 2.01 1.00
C THR A 267 0.64 1.87 2.10
N TYR A 268 0.19 1.74 3.36
CA TYR A 268 1.07 1.71 4.53
C TYR A 268 1.28 0.28 5.04
N PRO A 269 2.53 -0.17 5.28
CA PRO A 269 2.81 -1.51 5.83
C PRO A 269 2.18 -1.76 7.21
N TYR A 270 1.96 -0.70 8.00
CA TYR A 270 1.40 -0.79 9.35
C TYR A 270 -0.05 -1.25 9.37
N HIS A 271 -0.80 -1.02 8.30
CA HIS A 271 -2.16 -1.54 8.15
C HIS A 271 -2.19 -3.07 8.16
N CYS A 272 -1.13 -3.73 7.68
CA CYS A 272 -1.00 -5.19 7.79
C CYS A 272 -0.74 -5.69 9.21
N CYS A 273 -0.23 -4.84 10.11
CA CYS A 273 0.01 -5.24 11.51
C CYS A 273 -1.29 -5.54 12.25
N LEU A 274 -2.39 -4.85 11.91
CA LEU A 274 -3.73 -5.10 12.49
C LEU A 274 -4.18 -6.55 12.29
N PHE A 275 -3.89 -7.14 11.13
CA PHE A 275 -4.23 -8.52 10.81
C PHE A 275 -3.28 -9.52 11.49
N LYS A 276 -1.98 -9.17 11.59
CA LYS A 276 -0.98 -10.00 12.25
C LYS A 276 -1.22 -10.11 13.76
N TYR A 277 -1.65 -9.04 14.41
CA TYR A 277 -1.91 -8.96 15.85
C TYR A 277 -3.42 -8.90 16.17
N ALA A 278 -4.22 -9.62 15.40
CA ALA A 278 -5.68 -9.60 15.49
C ALA A 278 -6.23 -9.93 16.89
N SER A 279 -5.52 -10.72 17.70
CA SER A 279 -5.95 -11.04 19.08
C SER A 279 -6.14 -9.80 19.96
N LYS A 280 -5.28 -8.79 19.81
CA LYS A 280 -5.35 -7.51 20.55
C LYS A 280 -6.48 -6.62 20.04
N GLU A 281 -6.73 -6.63 18.73
CA GLU A 281 -7.85 -5.91 18.13
C GLU A 281 -9.20 -6.53 18.51
N ILE A 282 -9.28 -7.86 18.54
CA ILE A 282 -10.49 -8.60 18.91
C ILE A 282 -10.87 -8.35 20.37
N SER A 283 -9.91 -8.26 21.30
CA SER A 283 -10.22 -7.96 22.71
C SER A 283 -10.79 -6.56 22.91
N THR A 284 -10.40 -5.61 22.04
CA THR A 284 -10.83 -4.21 22.09
C THR A 284 -12.16 -3.99 21.37
N ALA A 285 -12.26 -4.41 20.11
CA ALA A 285 -13.42 -4.19 19.23
C ALA A 285 -14.52 -5.28 19.33
N GLY A 286 -14.22 -6.43 19.94
CA GLY A 286 -15.15 -7.55 20.07
C GLY A 286 -16.43 -7.24 20.86
N LYS A 287 -16.43 -6.19 21.68
CA LYS A 287 -17.62 -5.72 22.43
C LYS A 287 -18.67 -5.07 21.52
N GLU A 288 -18.24 -4.44 20.43
CA GLU A 288 -19.11 -3.73 19.48
C GLU A 288 -19.53 -4.66 18.33
N PHE A 289 -18.62 -5.53 17.86
CA PHE A 289 -18.83 -6.42 16.72
C PHE A 289 -19.11 -7.88 17.13
N THR A 290 -19.93 -8.10 18.16
CA THR A 290 -20.22 -9.44 18.72
C THR A 290 -20.80 -10.40 17.68
N LYS A 291 -21.74 -9.93 16.86
CA LYS A 291 -22.38 -10.73 15.80
C LYS A 291 -21.37 -11.20 14.75
N ASN A 292 -20.50 -10.30 14.29
CA ASN A 292 -19.48 -10.62 13.29
C ASN A 292 -18.43 -11.58 13.87
N LEU A 293 -18.07 -11.40 15.14
CA LEU A 293 -17.15 -12.28 15.86
C LEU A 293 -17.70 -13.70 15.93
N GLU A 294 -18.97 -13.86 16.29
CA GLU A 294 -19.64 -15.15 16.38
C GLU A 294 -19.82 -15.82 15.01
N GLU A 295 -20.16 -15.06 13.97
CA GLU A 295 -20.23 -15.55 12.59
C GLU A 295 -18.89 -16.16 12.14
N ILE A 296 -17.79 -15.42 12.31
CA ILE A 296 -16.44 -15.89 11.94
C ILE A 296 -16.09 -17.12 12.78
N LYS A 297 -16.28 -17.05 14.10
CA LYS A 297 -15.97 -18.15 15.01
C LYS A 297 -16.67 -19.44 14.56
N ASN A 298 -17.99 -19.39 14.37
CA ASN A 298 -18.77 -20.56 13.99
C ASN A 298 -18.32 -21.13 12.62
N ARG A 299 -18.08 -20.26 11.63
CA ARG A 299 -17.60 -20.68 10.31
C ARG A 299 -16.25 -21.38 10.37
N GLU A 300 -15.26 -20.76 11.01
CA GLU A 300 -13.90 -21.30 11.09
C GLU A 300 -13.84 -22.59 11.92
N CYS A 301 -14.65 -22.68 12.98
CA CYS A 301 -14.77 -23.89 13.78
C CYS A 301 -15.37 -25.06 12.97
N SER A 302 -16.42 -24.80 12.18
CA SER A 302 -17.02 -25.81 11.29
C SER A 302 -16.05 -26.29 10.21
N ILE A 303 -15.28 -25.38 9.59
CA ILE A 303 -14.27 -25.75 8.58
C ILE A 303 -13.19 -26.66 9.20
N LYS A 304 -12.67 -26.29 10.37
CA LYS A 304 -11.67 -27.11 11.08
C LYS A 304 -12.19 -28.49 11.47
N LEU A 305 -13.46 -28.58 11.87
CA LEU A 305 -14.13 -29.85 12.15
C LEU A 305 -14.15 -30.74 10.88
N VAL A 306 -14.59 -30.19 9.75
CA VAL A 306 -14.67 -30.91 8.46
C VAL A 306 -13.28 -31.38 8.00
N GLU A 307 -12.25 -30.54 8.12
CA GLU A 307 -10.88 -30.95 7.80
C GLU A 307 -10.37 -32.10 8.68
N LYS A 308 -10.65 -32.04 9.99
CA LYS A 308 -10.26 -33.10 10.92
C LYS A 308 -10.96 -34.42 10.58
N LEU A 309 -12.25 -34.37 10.26
CA LEU A 309 -13.01 -35.54 9.79
C LEU A 309 -12.44 -36.10 8.48
N LYS A 310 -12.08 -35.24 7.51
CA LYS A 310 -11.40 -35.67 6.27
C LYS A 310 -10.04 -36.32 6.55
N ARG A 311 -9.26 -35.83 7.52
CA ARG A 311 -7.97 -36.45 7.91
C ARG A 311 -8.15 -37.80 8.57
N LEU A 312 -9.13 -37.94 9.48
CA LEU A 312 -9.50 -39.22 10.08
C LEU A 312 -9.92 -40.24 9.01
N ARG A 313 -10.74 -39.82 8.03
CA ARG A 313 -11.13 -40.67 6.90
C ARG A 313 -9.93 -41.20 6.12
N ARG A 314 -8.94 -40.33 5.82
CA ARG A 314 -7.70 -40.72 5.12
C ARG A 314 -6.87 -41.73 5.92
N HIS A 315 -6.80 -41.58 7.24
CA HIS A 315 -6.10 -42.51 8.11
C HIS A 315 -6.75 -43.89 8.14
N ILE A 316 -8.09 -43.96 8.17
CA ILE A 316 -8.83 -45.23 8.14
C ILE A 316 -8.60 -45.94 6.80
N THR A 317 -8.73 -45.24 5.67
CA THR A 317 -8.47 -45.84 4.33
C THR A 317 -7.03 -46.32 4.12
N HIS A 318 -6.06 -45.83 4.90
CA HIS A 318 -4.65 -46.25 4.80
C HIS A 318 -4.32 -47.41 5.77
N SER A 319 -5.14 -47.61 6.80
CA SER A 319 -5.05 -48.72 7.76
C SER A 319 -5.60 -50.03 7.21
N ASP A 320 -6.60 -49.95 6.33
CA ASP A 320 -7.27 -51.14 5.77
C ASP A 320 -6.44 -51.91 4.73
N HIS A 321 -5.27 -51.40 4.31
CA HIS A 321 -4.39 -52.11 3.39
C HIS A 321 -3.30 -52.97 4.06
N SER A 322 -3.22 -53.00 5.39
CA SER A 322 -2.16 -53.75 6.11
C SER A 322 -2.62 -54.83 7.10
N LEU A 323 -3.90 -55.21 7.15
CA LEU A 323 -4.38 -56.30 8.03
C LEU A 323 -5.39 -57.21 7.33
N LEU A 324 -4.93 -57.92 6.29
CA LEU A 324 -5.49 -59.22 5.95
C LEU A 324 -4.90 -60.25 6.92
N LEU A 325 -5.65 -60.62 7.96
CA LEU A 325 -5.77 -62.00 8.47
C LEU A 325 -6.70 -62.10 9.70
N THR A 326 -7.55 -63.13 9.63
CA THR A 326 -8.29 -63.84 10.70
C THR A 326 -9.54 -63.21 11.33
N GLN A 327 -10.69 -63.62 10.76
CA GLN A 327 -11.75 -64.46 11.34
C GLN A 327 -12.60 -63.98 12.55
N ASP A 328 -13.92 -64.04 12.30
CA ASP A 328 -15.09 -64.16 13.19
C ASP A 328 -15.30 -63.13 14.31
N SER A 329 -16.31 -62.27 14.15
CA SER A 329 -17.59 -62.35 14.89
C SER A 329 -18.45 -61.12 14.56
N ARG A 330 -19.73 -61.37 14.27
CA ARG A 330 -20.73 -60.36 13.94
C ARG A 330 -21.12 -59.53 15.17
N GLU A 331 -20.75 -58.26 15.18
CA GLU A 331 -21.59 -57.17 15.69
C GLU A 331 -21.45 -56.01 14.71
N ASN A 332 -22.58 -55.47 14.25
CA ASN A 332 -22.64 -54.46 13.20
C ASN A 332 -21.89 -53.19 13.66
N PRO A 333 -20.82 -52.74 12.97
CA PRO A 333 -20.19 -51.48 13.31
C PRO A 333 -21.14 -50.34 12.93
N LEU A 334 -21.34 -49.41 13.86
CA LEU A 334 -22.08 -48.16 13.65
C LEU A 334 -21.63 -47.48 12.34
N ASP A 335 -22.58 -47.29 11.43
CA ASP A 335 -22.32 -46.71 10.12
C ASP A 335 -22.17 -45.19 10.21
N PHE A 336 -20.92 -44.73 10.16
CA PHE A 336 -20.55 -43.31 10.16
C PHE A 336 -21.07 -42.55 8.92
N SER A 337 -21.58 -43.26 7.90
CA SER A 337 -22.24 -42.70 6.72
C SER A 337 -23.51 -41.92 7.08
N ASP A 338 -24.28 -42.39 8.06
CA ASP A 338 -25.57 -41.76 8.43
C ASP A 338 -25.38 -40.43 9.17
N LEU A 339 -24.31 -40.31 9.94
CA LEU A 339 -23.91 -39.06 10.60
C LEU A 339 -23.47 -38.00 9.57
N LEU A 340 -22.82 -38.42 8.48
CA LEU A 340 -22.46 -37.51 7.38
C LEU A 340 -23.66 -37.08 6.56
N ARG A 341 -24.62 -37.97 6.28
CA ARG A 341 -25.87 -37.60 5.59
C ARG A 341 -26.68 -36.57 6.36
N TRP A 342 -26.67 -36.65 7.69
CA TRP A 342 -27.31 -35.65 8.54
C TRP A 342 -26.62 -34.27 8.42
N PHE A 343 -25.30 -34.22 8.45
CA PHE A 343 -24.55 -32.97 8.27
C PHE A 343 -24.72 -32.36 6.87
N ASP A 344 -24.74 -33.19 5.83
CA ASP A 344 -24.98 -32.74 4.45
C ASP A 344 -26.43 -32.21 4.28
N SER A 345 -27.42 -32.86 4.91
CA SER A 345 -28.82 -32.44 4.94
C SER A 345 -29.02 -31.06 5.61
N VAL A 346 -28.32 -30.80 6.71
CA VAL A 346 -28.37 -29.50 7.41
C VAL A 346 -27.75 -28.38 6.56
N ASN A 347 -26.72 -28.68 5.77
CA ASN A 347 -26.02 -27.70 4.95
C ASN A 347 -26.75 -27.36 3.63
N GLU A 348 -27.64 -28.25 3.16
CA GLU A 348 -28.50 -28.03 1.99
C GLU A 348 -29.80 -27.27 2.31
N GLY A 349 -30.08 -26.99 3.58
CA GLY A 349 -31.20 -26.13 4.01
C GLY A 349 -32.60 -26.71 3.78
N ASN A 350 -32.72 -28.03 3.65
CA ASN A 350 -33.97 -28.69 3.25
C ASN A 350 -34.55 -29.55 4.38
N ILE A 351 -35.01 -28.92 5.47
CA ILE A 351 -35.83 -29.60 6.47
C ILE A 351 -37.03 -28.71 6.80
N THR A 352 -38.21 -29.14 6.33
CA THR A 352 -39.50 -28.68 6.85
C THR A 352 -39.97 -29.75 7.85
N ILE A 353 -40.20 -29.36 9.10
CA ILE A 353 -40.71 -30.26 10.12
C ILE A 353 -42.23 -30.10 10.13
N GLU A 354 -42.95 -31.06 9.53
CA GLU A 354 -44.37 -31.25 9.80
C GLU A 354 -44.52 -31.99 11.13
N ILE A 355 -45.33 -31.43 12.03
CA ILE A 355 -45.69 -32.04 13.30
C ILE A 355 -47.10 -32.61 13.12
N ASP A 356 -47.22 -33.94 13.17
CA ASP A 356 -48.51 -34.59 13.44
C ASP A 356 -48.32 -35.73 14.44
N GLY A 357 -49.34 -35.87 15.30
CA GLY A 357 -49.29 -36.39 16.66
C GLY A 357 -49.23 -37.90 16.89
N ASP A 358 -48.93 -38.21 18.16
CA ASP A 358 -49.13 -39.42 18.97
C ASP A 358 -48.79 -40.80 18.35
N LEU A 359 -47.72 -41.43 18.85
CA LEU A 359 -47.85 -42.60 19.74
C LEU A 359 -46.49 -42.99 20.38
N ASP A 360 -46.62 -43.41 21.63
CA ASP A 360 -45.64 -43.77 22.66
C ASP A 360 -44.41 -44.64 22.32
N GLN A 361 -43.36 -44.33 23.09
CA GLN A 361 -42.33 -45.23 23.66
C GLN A 361 -41.32 -45.91 22.72
N LEU A 362 -40.19 -45.22 22.51
CA LEU A 362 -38.87 -45.76 22.86
C LEU A 362 -37.88 -44.59 22.93
N GLU A 363 -37.68 -44.00 24.11
CA GLU A 363 -36.48 -43.19 24.35
C GLU A 363 -35.29 -44.18 24.45
N PRO A 364 -34.31 -44.18 23.55
CA PRO A 364 -33.01 -44.69 23.93
C PRO A 364 -32.45 -43.68 24.93
N GLU A 365 -32.43 -44.09 26.20
CA GLU A 365 -31.70 -43.44 27.27
C GLU A 365 -30.24 -43.26 26.80
N PHE A 366 -29.88 -42.04 26.39
CA PHE A 366 -28.52 -41.71 26.04
C PHE A 366 -27.68 -41.82 27.32
N GLN A 367 -26.80 -42.81 27.38
CA GLN A 367 -25.81 -42.88 28.45
C GLN A 367 -24.82 -41.71 28.28
N ASP A 368 -24.64 -40.92 29.34
CA ASP A 368 -23.77 -39.72 29.37
C ASP A 368 -22.33 -39.98 28.88
N SER A 369 -21.87 -41.24 28.84
CA SER A 369 -20.58 -41.64 28.32
C SER A 369 -20.41 -41.49 26.80
N ASP A 370 -21.50 -41.50 26.02
CA ASP A 370 -21.44 -41.36 24.56
C ASP A 370 -21.62 -39.92 24.08
N ILE A 371 -22.20 -39.06 24.92
CA ILE A 371 -22.17 -37.60 24.75
C ILE A 371 -20.74 -37.07 25.04
N GLY A 372 -19.91 -37.84 25.75
CA GLY A 372 -18.54 -37.49 26.12
C GLY A 372 -17.47 -37.56 25.01
N ARG A 373 -17.72 -38.27 23.89
CA ARG A 373 -16.71 -38.41 22.80
C ARG A 373 -16.80 -37.36 21.70
N LEU A 374 -17.89 -36.59 21.64
CA LEU A 374 -18.02 -35.44 20.73
C LEU A 374 -17.96 -34.07 21.43
N THR A 375 -17.87 -34.02 22.76
CA THR A 375 -17.92 -32.78 23.56
C THR A 375 -16.56 -32.16 23.91
N THR A 376 -15.46 -32.59 23.29
CA THR A 376 -14.17 -31.88 23.40
C THR A 376 -13.64 -31.38 22.06
N LEU A 377 -14.50 -30.80 21.23
CA LEU A 377 -14.03 -29.82 20.25
C LEU A 377 -14.04 -28.43 20.88
N ASN A 378 -13.09 -28.19 21.79
CA ASN A 378 -12.72 -26.83 22.18
C ASN A 378 -12.11 -26.15 20.95
N CYS A 379 -12.96 -25.68 20.03
CA CYS A 379 -12.55 -24.70 19.05
C CYS A 379 -12.15 -23.46 19.86
N THR A 380 -10.84 -23.28 20.02
CA THR A 380 -10.27 -22.29 20.92
C THR A 380 -10.73 -20.89 20.52
N SER A 381 -10.69 -19.97 21.48
CA SER A 381 -10.84 -18.51 21.28
C SER A 381 -9.98 -17.96 20.13
N ASN A 382 -8.95 -18.69 19.70
CA ASN A 382 -7.95 -18.24 18.75
C ASN A 382 -8.33 -18.49 17.28
N ALA A 383 -9.43 -19.20 16.99
CA ALA A 383 -9.85 -19.48 15.61
C ALA A 383 -10.06 -18.20 14.79
N VAL A 384 -10.64 -17.16 15.40
CA VAL A 384 -10.85 -15.86 14.77
C VAL A 384 -9.52 -15.14 14.53
N SER A 385 -8.59 -15.20 15.48
CA SER A 385 -7.25 -14.60 15.33
C SER A 385 -6.45 -15.27 14.22
N GLU A 386 -6.54 -16.59 14.09
CA GLU A 386 -5.87 -17.35 13.02
C GLU A 386 -6.45 -17.02 11.64
N PHE A 387 -7.77 -16.82 11.55
CA PHE A 387 -8.42 -16.35 10.32
C PHE A 387 -7.83 -15.03 9.84
N PHE A 388 -7.79 -14.00 10.70
CA PHE A 388 -7.21 -12.71 10.31
C PHE A 388 -5.71 -12.78 10.02
N ALA A 389 -4.95 -13.60 10.76
CA ALA A 389 -3.53 -13.81 10.49
C ALA A 389 -3.26 -14.53 9.15
N SER A 390 -4.24 -15.28 8.63
CA SER A 390 -4.14 -15.98 7.34
C SER A 390 -4.37 -15.08 6.11
N ILE A 391 -4.84 -13.85 6.32
CA ILE A 391 -5.14 -12.91 5.24
C ILE A 391 -3.86 -12.48 4.52
N GLN A 392 -3.87 -12.52 3.20
CA GLN A 392 -2.77 -12.06 2.38
C GLN A 392 -2.74 -10.53 2.37
N CYS A 393 -1.75 -9.93 3.05
CA CYS A 393 -1.61 -8.49 3.18
C CYS A 393 -0.30 -7.99 2.57
N THR A 394 -0.38 -6.94 1.75
CA THR A 394 0.79 -6.26 1.16
C THR A 394 0.65 -4.74 1.24
N PRO A 395 1.74 -3.98 1.48
CA PRO A 395 3.11 -4.42 1.74
C PRO A 395 3.30 -4.95 3.17
N MET A 396 4.12 -5.97 3.34
CA MET A 396 4.44 -6.48 4.68
C MET A 396 5.40 -5.55 5.42
N PRO A 397 5.23 -5.39 6.75
CA PRO A 397 6.17 -4.63 7.58
C PRO A 397 7.57 -5.26 7.53
N ASN A 398 8.61 -4.42 7.62
CA ASN A 398 10.01 -4.81 7.51
C ASN A 398 10.81 -4.30 8.73
N ALA A 399 12.11 -4.58 8.79
CA ALA A 399 12.95 -4.18 9.93
C ALA A 399 13.04 -2.65 10.15
N LEU A 400 12.80 -1.84 9.10
CA LEU A 400 12.79 -0.37 9.18
C LEU A 400 11.41 0.20 9.54
N ASN A 401 10.36 -0.62 9.41
CA ASN A 401 8.96 -0.30 9.70
C ASN A 401 8.34 -1.41 10.58
N PRO A 402 8.78 -1.53 11.85
CA PRO A 402 8.25 -2.52 12.81
C PRO A 402 6.82 -2.20 13.27
N CYS A 403 6.07 -3.22 13.69
CA CYS A 403 4.66 -3.08 14.07
C CYS A 403 4.43 -2.55 15.50
N GLU A 404 5.12 -3.13 16.49
CA GLU A 404 4.79 -2.91 17.91
C GLU A 404 5.49 -1.67 18.47
N ASP A 405 6.74 -1.45 18.08
CA ASP A 405 7.59 -0.42 18.67
C ASP A 405 8.55 0.19 17.67
N VAL A 406 8.87 1.47 17.83
CA VAL A 406 9.83 2.20 16.97
C VAL A 406 11.21 1.54 17.05
N ILE A 407 11.59 1.16 18.27
CA ILE A 407 12.81 0.41 18.59
C ILE A 407 12.41 -1.00 18.97
N GLY A 408 12.61 -1.94 18.05
CA GLY A 408 12.04 -3.29 18.15
C GLY A 408 12.62 -4.20 19.25
N PHE A 409 13.72 -3.83 19.91
CA PHE A 409 14.36 -4.67 20.93
C PHE A 409 14.43 -3.95 22.28
N ASP A 410 13.99 -4.61 23.35
CA ASP A 410 13.97 -4.04 24.71
C ASP A 410 15.35 -3.61 25.21
N PHE A 411 16.39 -4.39 24.93
CA PHE A 411 17.77 -4.02 25.27
C PHE A 411 18.20 -2.72 24.57
N LEU A 412 17.76 -2.51 23.32
CA LEU A 412 18.10 -1.31 22.55
C LEU A 412 17.37 -0.08 23.11
N ARG A 413 16.19 -0.26 23.72
CA ARG A 413 15.50 0.81 24.47
C ARG A 413 16.32 1.26 25.67
N TRP A 414 16.83 0.33 26.47
CA TRP A 414 17.71 0.69 27.60
C TRP A 414 18.95 1.45 27.14
N ILE A 415 19.57 1.00 26.04
CA ILE A 415 20.73 1.68 25.46
C ILE A 415 20.40 3.08 24.97
N ILE A 416 19.30 3.28 24.22
CA ILE A 416 19.02 4.59 23.65
C ILE A 416 18.86 5.64 24.76
N TRP A 417 18.20 5.29 25.87
CA TRP A 417 18.06 6.16 27.04
C TRP A 417 19.40 6.60 27.61
N PHE A 418 20.33 5.68 27.78
CA PHE A 418 21.67 6.00 28.26
C PHE A 418 22.47 6.84 27.27
N VAL A 419 22.42 6.49 25.98
CA VAL A 419 23.20 7.15 24.92
C VAL A 419 22.74 8.58 24.71
N TRP A 420 21.43 8.87 24.64
CA TRP A 420 20.98 10.23 24.37
C TRP A 420 21.26 11.17 25.55
N ILE A 421 21.11 10.70 26.80
CA ILE A 421 21.42 11.50 28.00
C ILE A 421 22.92 11.79 28.07
N SER A 422 23.75 10.76 27.91
CA SER A 422 25.20 10.91 27.95
C SER A 422 25.72 11.80 26.81
N ALA A 423 25.15 11.70 25.61
CA ALA A 423 25.48 12.59 24.48
C ALA A 423 25.16 14.05 24.80
N ILE A 424 24.01 14.36 25.39
CA ILE A 424 23.67 15.74 25.75
C ILE A 424 24.57 16.25 26.88
N VAL A 425 24.67 15.51 27.99
CA VAL A 425 25.44 15.95 29.17
C VAL A 425 26.93 16.08 28.85
N GLY A 426 27.50 15.09 28.14
CA GLY A 426 28.92 15.07 27.77
C GLY A 426 29.29 16.23 26.85
N ASN A 427 28.49 16.49 25.82
CA ASN A 427 28.78 17.56 24.86
C ASN A 427 28.52 18.97 25.42
N ILE A 428 27.53 19.15 26.30
CA ILE A 428 27.39 20.39 27.08
C ILE A 428 28.62 20.59 27.99
N GLY A 429 29.11 19.52 28.62
CA GLY A 429 30.35 19.54 29.40
C GLY A 429 31.55 20.03 28.57
N VAL A 430 31.70 19.55 27.34
CA VAL A 430 32.73 20.02 26.40
C VAL A 430 32.60 21.52 26.16
N TRP A 431 31.39 22.04 25.92
CA TRP A 431 31.17 23.49 25.75
C TRP A 431 31.56 24.31 26.98
N ILE A 432 31.24 23.84 28.19
CA ILE A 432 31.61 24.49 29.44
C ILE A 432 33.15 24.59 29.54
N VAL A 433 33.84 23.48 29.31
CA VAL A 433 35.32 23.42 29.35
C VAL A 433 35.92 24.33 28.28
N LEU A 434 35.44 24.28 27.04
CA LEU A 434 35.93 25.12 25.95
C LEU A 434 35.68 26.62 26.21
N SER A 435 34.54 26.97 26.83
CA SER A 435 34.22 28.36 27.19
C SER A 435 35.16 28.89 28.27
N GLN A 436 35.51 28.06 29.27
CA GLN A 436 36.51 28.40 30.29
C GLN A 436 37.92 28.56 29.67
N MET A 437 38.28 27.69 28.72
CA MET A 437 39.57 27.75 28.02
C MET A 437 39.66 28.91 27.03
N ARG A 438 38.53 29.41 26.50
CA ARG A 438 38.48 30.51 25.52
C ARG A 438 39.18 31.77 26.01
N GLN A 439 39.18 32.03 27.32
CA GLN A 439 39.88 33.16 27.91
C GLN A 439 41.41 33.06 27.84
N LYS A 440 41.98 31.88 27.53
CA LYS A 440 43.44 31.63 27.58
C LYS A 440 44.12 31.40 26.21
N ARG A 441 43.36 31.38 25.09
CA ARG A 441 43.76 31.28 23.64
C ARG A 441 43.27 29.98 22.97
N MET A 442 42.28 30.10 22.08
CA MET A 442 41.76 28.97 21.29
C MET A 442 42.63 28.67 20.07
N GLN A 443 43.07 27.42 19.95
CA GLN A 443 43.66 26.88 18.71
C GLN A 443 42.57 26.42 17.74
N VAL A 444 42.93 26.28 16.47
CA VAL A 444 41.98 25.94 15.39
C VAL A 444 41.30 24.59 15.62
N HIS A 445 42.02 23.57 16.08
CA HIS A 445 41.42 22.26 16.37
C HIS A 445 40.33 22.32 17.45
N TYR A 446 40.43 23.19 18.47
CA TYR A 446 39.39 23.35 19.50
C TYR A 446 38.11 23.96 18.91
N PHE A 447 38.22 24.77 17.86
CA PHE A 447 37.06 25.27 17.13
C PHE A 447 36.35 24.13 16.38
N PHE A 448 37.08 23.23 15.72
CA PHE A 448 36.45 22.06 15.10
C PHE A 448 35.86 21.10 16.14
N MET A 449 36.50 20.90 17.30
CA MET A 449 35.92 20.12 18.41
C MET A 449 34.63 20.75 18.98
N ALA A 450 34.54 22.08 19.03
CA ALA A 450 33.30 22.77 19.42
C ALA A 450 32.17 22.47 18.43
N ASN A 451 32.47 22.42 17.13
CA ASN A 451 31.49 22.06 16.10
C ASN A 451 31.11 20.58 16.15
N LEU A 452 32.08 19.69 16.38
CA LEU A 452 31.83 18.26 16.60
C LEU A 452 30.86 18.03 17.78
N SER A 453 31.15 18.63 18.93
CA SER A 453 30.24 18.54 20.09
C SER A 453 28.85 19.14 19.85
N THR A 454 28.74 20.14 18.97
CA THR A 454 27.43 20.66 18.51
C THR A 454 26.67 19.60 17.71
N ALA A 455 27.36 18.92 16.80
CA ALA A 455 26.80 17.85 15.97
C ALA A 455 26.32 16.64 16.80
N ASP A 456 27.11 16.25 17.79
CA ASP A 456 26.81 15.13 18.67
C ASP A 456 25.67 15.47 19.66
N LEU A 457 25.56 16.73 20.08
CA LEU A 457 24.40 17.22 20.84
C LEU A 457 23.11 17.15 20.00
N LEU A 458 23.16 17.55 18.73
CA LEU A 458 22.02 17.42 17.81
C LEU A 458 21.63 15.94 17.62
N THR A 459 22.61 15.05 17.49
CA THR A 459 22.40 13.61 17.42
C THR A 459 21.76 13.08 18.72
N GLY A 460 22.20 13.58 19.88
CA GLY A 460 21.59 13.29 21.18
C GLY A 460 20.13 13.75 21.27
N VAL A 461 19.80 14.95 20.77
CA VAL A 461 18.42 15.45 20.71
C VAL A 461 17.57 14.56 19.78
N TYR A 462 18.09 14.18 18.61
CA TYR A 462 17.43 13.24 17.70
C TYR A 462 17.09 11.91 18.39
N LEU A 463 18.08 11.29 19.05
CA LEU A 463 17.86 10.03 19.78
C LEU A 463 16.89 10.19 20.96
N GLY A 464 16.93 11.32 21.66
CA GLY A 464 16.00 11.64 22.74
C GLY A 464 14.55 11.75 22.26
N ILE A 465 14.32 12.40 21.10
CA ILE A 465 12.98 12.46 20.50
C ILE A 465 12.47 11.07 20.13
N LEU A 466 13.32 10.23 19.54
CA LEU A 466 12.95 8.84 19.21
C LEU A 466 12.64 8.02 20.47
N ALA A 467 13.44 8.14 21.53
CA ALA A 467 13.21 7.43 22.79
C ALA A 467 11.89 7.84 23.46
N ILE A 468 11.53 9.13 23.40
CA ILE A 468 10.25 9.63 23.92
C ILE A 468 9.08 9.15 23.07
N ALA A 469 9.23 9.16 21.73
CA ALA A 469 8.20 8.66 20.82
C ALA A 469 7.94 7.17 21.06
N ASP A 470 9.00 6.36 21.13
CA ASP A 470 8.95 4.92 21.43
C ASP A 470 8.24 4.66 22.77
N TYR A 471 8.61 5.37 23.84
CA TYR A 471 7.97 5.24 25.15
C TYR A 471 6.46 5.56 25.12
N LYS A 472 6.05 6.58 24.36
CA LYS A 472 4.63 6.98 24.26
C LYS A 472 3.79 6.02 23.44
N THR A 473 4.37 5.35 22.46
CA THR A 473 3.65 4.48 21.52
C THR A 473 3.93 3.00 21.73
N ALA A 474 4.61 2.63 22.82
CA ALA A 474 5.05 1.28 23.09
C ALA A 474 3.90 0.26 23.00
N ASN A 475 4.15 -0.86 22.30
CA ASN A 475 3.21 -1.95 22.01
C ASN A 475 2.00 -1.59 21.14
N GLU A 476 1.86 -0.34 20.70
CA GLU A 476 0.74 0.16 19.88
C GLU A 476 1.22 1.08 18.75
N TYR A 477 2.50 0.98 18.38
CA TYR A 477 3.09 1.89 17.41
C TYR A 477 2.34 1.88 16.07
N TYR A 478 1.86 0.73 15.59
CA TYR A 478 1.08 0.61 14.35
C TYR A 478 -0.15 1.54 14.27
N ASN A 479 -0.77 1.92 15.40
CA ASN A 479 -1.91 2.85 15.44
C ASN A 479 -1.49 4.32 15.26
N TYR A 480 -0.24 4.65 15.57
CA TYR A 480 0.32 6.00 15.52
C TYR A 480 1.37 6.18 14.41
N ALA A 481 1.87 5.10 13.83
CA ALA A 481 3.01 5.07 12.90
C ALA A 481 2.79 5.97 11.68
N VAL A 482 1.62 5.87 11.03
CA VAL A 482 1.31 6.68 9.85
C VAL A 482 1.25 8.16 10.21
N ALA A 483 0.66 8.52 11.35
CA ALA A 483 0.59 9.90 11.81
C ALA A 483 1.97 10.46 12.22
N TRP A 484 2.82 9.63 12.81
CA TRP A 484 4.20 9.97 13.15
C TRP A 484 5.03 10.25 11.88
N GLN A 485 5.05 9.31 10.93
CA GLN A 485 5.87 9.40 9.72
C GLN A 485 5.42 10.50 8.75
N THR A 486 4.12 10.66 8.54
CA THR A 486 3.56 11.71 7.68
C THR A 486 3.47 13.07 8.38
N GLY A 487 3.73 13.10 9.68
CA GLY A 487 3.68 14.31 10.50
C GLY A 487 4.90 15.20 10.32
N ILE A 488 4.74 16.47 10.68
CA ILE A 488 5.83 17.47 10.66
C ILE A 488 6.98 17.06 11.59
N GLY A 489 6.68 16.32 12.67
CA GLY A 489 7.67 15.83 13.63
C GLY A 489 8.76 15.00 12.96
N CYS A 490 8.40 14.06 12.08
CA CYS A 490 9.38 13.20 11.41
C CYS A 490 10.29 14.00 10.46
N ASN A 491 9.77 15.03 9.80
CA ASN A 491 10.58 15.93 8.97
C ASN A 491 11.61 16.72 9.79
N ILE A 492 11.23 17.22 10.97
CA ILE A 492 12.14 17.93 11.88
C ILE A 492 13.21 16.97 12.41
N VAL A 493 12.80 15.78 12.88
CA VAL A 493 13.70 14.76 13.41
C VAL A 493 14.68 14.27 12.35
N GLY A 494 14.20 14.01 11.14
CA GLY A 494 15.04 13.62 10.00
C GLY A 494 16.02 14.71 9.58
N PHE A 495 15.59 15.98 9.58
CA PHE A 495 16.48 17.11 9.33
C PHE A 495 17.60 17.19 10.37
N ILE A 496 17.27 17.13 11.67
CA ILE A 496 18.26 17.18 12.76
C ILE A 496 19.25 16.02 12.64
N SER A 497 18.76 14.82 12.32
CA SER A 497 19.58 13.62 12.14
C SER A 497 20.61 13.80 11.03
N VAL A 498 20.17 14.13 9.81
CA VAL A 498 21.06 14.30 8.65
C VAL A 498 21.99 15.49 8.83
N PHE A 499 21.46 16.63 9.30
CA PHE A 499 22.28 17.82 9.53
C PHE A 499 23.35 17.57 10.60
N GLY A 500 22.98 16.91 11.70
CA GLY A 500 23.91 16.52 12.75
C GLY A 500 24.98 15.55 12.26
N SER A 501 24.61 14.48 11.55
CA SER A 501 25.57 13.49 11.05
C SER A 501 26.55 14.09 10.04
N GLU A 502 26.07 14.94 9.13
CA GLU A 502 26.92 15.56 8.09
C GLU A 502 27.88 16.60 8.70
N ILE A 503 27.47 17.34 9.74
CA ILE A 503 28.38 18.23 10.46
C ILE A 503 29.41 17.44 11.27
N SER A 504 29.01 16.32 11.88
CA SER A 504 29.91 15.46 12.65
C SER A 504 31.03 14.91 11.75
N ILE A 505 30.69 14.28 10.62
CA ILE A 505 31.69 13.71 9.70
C ILE A 505 32.60 14.78 9.07
N MET A 506 32.05 15.94 8.70
CA MET A 506 32.86 17.05 8.18
C MET A 506 33.79 17.62 9.26
N SER A 507 33.33 17.76 10.50
CA SER A 507 34.15 18.23 11.62
C SER A 507 35.32 17.26 11.90
N MET A 508 35.06 15.96 11.88
CA MET A 508 36.10 14.93 12.05
C MET A 508 37.14 14.99 10.93
N PHE A 509 36.70 15.09 9.68
CA PHE A 509 37.60 15.27 8.53
C PHE A 509 38.48 16.53 8.69
N LEU A 510 37.88 17.65 9.10
CA LEU A 510 38.61 18.91 9.29
C LEU A 510 39.59 18.85 10.49
N ILE A 511 39.27 18.13 11.56
CA ILE A 511 40.21 17.86 12.67
C ILE A 511 41.41 17.07 12.15
N ALA A 512 41.18 15.98 11.42
CA ALA A 512 42.25 15.15 10.85
C ALA A 512 43.11 15.94 9.84
N PHE A 513 42.48 16.78 9.02
CA PHE A 513 43.15 17.65 8.07
C PHE A 513 43.99 18.74 8.74
N ASP A 514 43.44 19.47 9.73
CA ASP A 514 44.17 20.50 10.49
C ASP A 514 45.41 19.89 11.15
N MET A 515 45.27 18.70 11.72
CA MET A 515 46.35 17.96 12.35
C MET A 515 47.44 17.59 11.34
N CYS A 516 47.08 16.99 10.21
CA CYS A 516 48.03 16.67 9.14
C CYS A 516 48.74 17.92 8.59
N TYR A 517 47.97 19.00 8.35
CA TYR A 517 48.49 20.27 7.83
C TYR A 517 49.49 20.92 8.80
N ASN A 518 49.13 21.03 10.08
CA ASN A 518 49.98 21.66 11.09
C ASN A 518 51.22 20.83 11.39
N ILE A 519 51.11 19.50 11.43
CA ILE A 519 52.28 18.61 11.63
C ILE A 519 53.24 18.72 10.44
N ARG A 520 52.73 18.63 9.20
CA ARG A 520 53.56 18.71 7.99
C ARG A 520 54.23 20.07 7.82
N ASN A 521 53.50 21.15 8.13
CA ASN A 521 54.00 22.51 7.94
C ASN A 521 54.70 23.09 9.18
N ALA A 522 54.78 22.34 10.27
CA ALA A 522 55.55 22.72 11.46
C ALA A 522 57.02 22.99 11.11
N PHE A 523 57.61 22.21 10.18
CA PHE A 523 58.98 22.41 9.69
C PHE A 523 59.20 23.77 9.02
N TYR A 524 58.16 24.30 8.37
CA TYR A 524 58.20 25.58 7.67
C TYR A 524 57.68 26.75 8.53
N GLY A 525 57.39 26.51 9.82
CA GLY A 525 56.89 27.52 10.74
C GLY A 525 55.48 28.05 10.42
N LYS A 526 54.72 27.36 9.55
CA LYS A 526 53.36 27.77 9.14
C LYS A 526 52.30 27.00 9.93
N ARG A 527 51.19 27.67 10.26
CA ARG A 527 50.01 27.09 10.94
C ARG A 527 48.73 27.49 10.24
N LEU A 528 47.71 26.64 10.31
CA LEU A 528 46.40 26.96 9.77
C LEU A 528 45.81 28.19 10.48
N ARG A 529 45.35 29.16 9.70
CA ARG A 529 44.77 30.41 10.24
C ARG A 529 43.30 30.20 10.54
N MET A 530 42.83 30.76 11.65
CA MET A 530 41.43 30.71 12.08
C MET A 530 40.45 31.18 10.99
N ARG A 531 40.79 32.22 10.20
CA ARG A 531 39.94 32.70 9.11
C ARG A 531 39.67 31.63 8.04
N ILE A 532 40.68 30.82 7.71
CA ILE A 532 40.54 29.71 6.75
C ILE A 532 39.69 28.60 7.36
N ALA A 533 39.92 28.27 8.64
CA ALA A 533 39.14 27.27 9.34
C ALA A 533 37.65 27.63 9.42
N VAL A 534 37.32 28.89 9.71
CA VAL A 534 35.93 29.39 9.71
C VAL A 534 35.32 29.29 8.31
N LEU A 535 36.08 29.64 7.24
CA LEU A 535 35.61 29.46 5.87
C LEU A 535 35.34 27.99 5.54
N MET A 536 36.27 27.08 5.85
CA MET A 536 36.10 25.64 5.64
C MET A 536 34.88 25.10 6.38
N MET A 537 34.69 25.50 7.64
CA MET A 537 33.52 25.09 8.43
C MET A 537 32.23 25.67 7.86
N SER A 538 32.22 26.92 7.40
CA SER A 538 31.03 27.52 6.77
C SER A 538 30.59 26.76 5.51
N VAL A 539 31.54 26.26 4.71
CA VAL A 539 31.24 25.39 3.56
C VAL A 539 30.63 24.07 4.02
N ALA A 540 31.16 23.46 5.08
CA ALA A 540 30.57 22.25 5.66
C ALA A 540 29.13 22.46 6.13
N TYR A 541 28.84 23.59 6.78
CA TYR A 541 27.47 23.97 7.15
C TYR A 541 26.52 24.10 5.97
N VAL A 542 26.96 24.74 4.89
CA VAL A 542 26.16 24.86 3.66
C VAL A 542 25.87 23.48 3.08
N ILE A 543 26.87 22.60 2.98
CA ILE A 543 26.71 21.25 2.45
C ILE A 543 25.73 20.43 3.31
N ALA A 544 25.93 20.40 4.62
CA ALA A 544 25.06 19.67 5.55
C ALA A 544 23.61 20.19 5.50
N PHE A 545 23.41 21.51 5.45
CA PHE A 545 22.09 22.10 5.31
C PHE A 545 21.43 21.71 3.98
N THR A 546 22.18 21.76 2.87
CA THR A 546 21.65 21.29 1.58
C THR A 546 21.29 19.82 1.60
N MET A 547 22.09 18.94 2.20
CA MET A 547 21.75 17.53 2.31
C MET A 547 20.50 17.29 3.17
N ALA A 548 20.36 18.01 4.28
CA ALA A 548 19.21 17.87 5.19
C ALA A 548 17.90 18.48 4.64
N ILE A 549 17.96 19.50 3.78
CA ILE A 549 16.75 20.12 3.22
C ILE A 549 16.20 19.37 1.99
N LEU A 550 17.05 18.63 1.26
CA LEU A 550 16.68 17.91 0.04
C LEU A 550 15.49 16.94 0.23
N PRO A 551 15.41 16.13 1.31
CA PRO A 551 14.26 15.28 1.56
C PRO A 551 12.99 16.03 1.98
N ILE A 552 13.08 17.31 2.38
CA ILE A 552 11.91 18.12 2.72
C ILE A 552 11.29 18.74 1.46
N ILE A 553 12.13 19.13 0.48
CA ILE A 553 11.66 19.70 -0.80
C ILE A 553 11.21 18.63 -1.82
N GLY A 554 11.18 17.34 -1.42
CA GLY A 554 10.66 16.25 -2.24
C GLY A 554 11.67 15.58 -3.18
N VAL A 555 12.98 15.80 -3.01
CA VAL A 555 14.00 15.01 -3.74
C VAL A 555 14.11 13.61 -3.15
N SER A 556 13.95 13.51 -1.83
CA SER A 556 13.67 12.26 -1.13
C SER A 556 12.62 12.49 -0.05
N THR A 557 12.42 11.54 0.86
CA THR A 557 11.41 11.63 1.93
C THR A 557 11.93 11.06 3.25
N TYR A 558 11.68 11.77 4.35
CA TYR A 558 11.95 11.28 5.71
C TYR A 558 10.88 10.31 6.23
N SER A 559 9.70 10.29 5.61
CA SER A 559 8.54 9.53 6.05
C SER A 559 8.60 8.01 5.76
N SER A 560 9.65 7.51 5.13
CA SER A 560 9.73 6.09 4.69
C SER A 560 10.15 5.10 5.79
N SER A 561 10.73 5.58 6.89
CA SER A 561 11.23 4.74 7.99
C SER A 561 10.71 5.23 9.35
N SER A 562 10.55 4.34 10.33
CA SER A 562 10.05 4.72 11.67
C SER A 562 11.00 5.69 12.40
N ILE A 563 12.28 5.62 12.08
CA ILE A 563 13.38 6.43 12.62
C ILE A 563 13.63 7.73 11.84
N CYS A 564 12.79 8.05 10.84
CA CYS A 564 12.86 9.30 10.08
C CYS A 564 14.14 9.52 9.28
N LEU A 565 14.77 8.44 8.79
CA LEU A 565 15.91 8.50 7.87
C LEU A 565 15.43 8.47 6.41
N PRO A 566 16.13 9.18 5.50
CA PRO A 566 15.77 9.28 4.09
C PRO A 566 16.23 8.03 3.33
N LEU A 567 15.51 6.92 3.52
CA LEU A 567 15.83 5.60 2.99
C LEU A 567 14.86 5.14 1.88
N SER A 568 14.07 6.06 1.32
CA SER A 568 13.17 5.74 0.19
C SER A 568 13.95 5.22 -1.02
N ILE A 569 13.38 4.28 -1.77
CA ILE A 569 13.98 3.72 -2.99
C ILE A 569 13.01 3.68 -4.18
N GLU A 570 11.88 4.36 -4.06
CA GLU A 570 10.79 4.29 -5.03
C GLU A 570 11.13 5.07 -6.31
N SER A 571 11.57 6.32 -6.16
CA SER A 571 11.86 7.18 -7.31
C SER A 571 13.33 7.11 -7.74
N LYS A 572 13.62 7.60 -8.96
CA LYS A 572 15.00 7.78 -9.45
C LYS A 572 15.76 8.82 -8.62
N PHE A 573 15.05 9.85 -8.13
CA PHE A 573 15.64 10.93 -7.33
C PHE A 573 16.03 10.44 -5.93
N ASP A 574 15.20 9.62 -5.29
CA ASP A 574 15.50 8.97 -4.02
C ASP A 574 16.82 8.19 -4.06
N ARG A 575 16.94 7.34 -5.08
CA ARG A 575 18.14 6.51 -5.29
C ARG A 575 19.38 7.37 -5.54
N ALA A 576 19.25 8.41 -6.35
CA ALA A 576 20.35 9.33 -6.64
C ALA A 576 20.81 10.07 -5.38
N TYR A 577 19.88 10.51 -4.52
CA TYR A 577 20.17 11.14 -3.24
C TYR A 577 20.96 10.21 -2.31
N ILE A 578 20.47 8.98 -2.08
CA ILE A 578 21.13 8.00 -1.20
C ILE A 578 22.54 7.67 -1.71
N ILE A 579 22.68 7.40 -3.01
CA ILE A 579 23.98 7.06 -3.61
C ILE A 579 24.95 8.25 -3.50
N THR A 580 24.50 9.48 -3.76
CA THR A 580 25.36 10.67 -3.69
C THR A 580 25.80 10.95 -2.26
N SER A 581 24.88 10.87 -1.29
CA SER A 581 25.20 11.02 0.14
C SER A 581 26.17 9.93 0.62
N LEU A 582 25.97 8.68 0.20
CA LEU A 582 26.87 7.58 0.56
C LEU A 582 28.27 7.78 -0.03
N ILE A 583 28.39 8.17 -1.30
CA ILE A 583 29.69 8.45 -1.94
C ILE A 583 30.40 9.59 -1.21
N PHE A 584 29.68 10.66 -0.87
CA PHE A 584 30.23 11.76 -0.10
C PHE A 584 30.80 11.31 1.24
N ASN A 585 30.03 10.51 1.98
CA ASN A 585 30.46 9.94 3.26
C ASN A 585 31.66 8.99 3.12
N ILE A 586 31.74 8.20 2.05
CA ILE A 586 32.91 7.36 1.74
C ILE A 586 34.15 8.22 1.45
N LEU A 587 34.02 9.29 0.65
CA LEU A 587 35.14 10.18 0.34
C LEU A 587 35.68 10.88 1.60
N ALA A 588 34.78 11.33 2.49
CA ALA A 588 35.17 11.89 3.78
C ALA A 588 35.91 10.85 4.64
N PHE A 589 35.40 9.61 4.71
CA PHE A 589 36.04 8.52 5.44
C PHE A 589 37.42 8.16 4.89
N LEU A 590 37.59 8.10 3.56
CA LEU A 590 38.89 7.86 2.94
C LEU A 590 39.88 8.99 3.25
N GLY A 591 39.42 10.25 3.21
CA GLY A 591 40.24 11.40 3.60
C GLY A 591 40.70 11.33 5.06
N MET A 592 39.81 10.91 5.97
CA MET A 592 40.15 10.65 7.38
C MET A 592 41.15 9.51 7.52
N ALA A 593 40.95 8.40 6.82
CA ALA A 593 41.84 7.23 6.86
C ALA A 593 43.27 7.57 6.40
N ILE A 594 43.39 8.34 5.31
CA ILE A 594 44.67 8.80 4.78
C ILE A 594 45.37 9.70 5.81
N SER A 595 44.64 10.65 6.38
CA SER A 595 45.16 11.57 7.39
C SER A 595 45.59 10.85 8.67
N TYR A 596 44.80 9.87 9.12
CA TYR A 596 45.10 9.03 10.27
C TYR A 596 46.36 8.17 10.03
N THR A 597 46.47 7.56 8.86
CA THR A 597 47.67 6.78 8.48
C THR A 597 48.93 7.65 8.51
N PHE A 598 48.85 8.87 7.97
CA PHE A 598 49.95 9.83 8.01
C PHE A 598 50.34 10.18 9.46
N ILE A 599 49.37 10.47 10.32
CA ILE A 599 49.61 10.74 11.75
C ILE A 599 50.32 9.56 12.43
N LEU A 600 49.86 8.34 12.20
CA LEU A 600 50.48 7.13 12.77
C LEU A 600 51.91 6.91 12.26
N THR A 601 52.17 7.17 10.98
CA THR A 601 53.54 7.03 10.43
C THR A 601 54.51 8.00 11.12
N ILE A 602 54.08 9.22 11.41
CA ILE A 602 54.90 10.21 12.12
C ILE A 602 55.07 9.83 13.58
N LEU A 603 54.03 9.34 14.26
CA LEU A 603 54.13 8.90 15.65
C LEU A 603 55.03 7.67 15.85
N ARG A 604 55.22 6.88 14.79
CA ARG A 604 56.08 5.67 14.80
C ARG A 604 57.56 6.01 14.59
N ASP A 605 57.86 7.18 14.05
CA ASP A 605 59.24 7.67 13.95
C ASP A 605 59.79 7.98 15.36
N PRO A 606 60.89 7.33 15.81
CA PRO A 606 61.45 7.59 17.12
C PRO A 606 62.01 9.02 17.27
N ASP A 607 62.39 9.68 16.18
CA ASP A 607 63.01 11.01 16.20
C ASP A 607 61.99 12.18 16.18
N GLN A 608 60.70 11.89 16.00
CA GLN A 608 59.63 12.89 15.96
C GLN A 608 58.33 12.40 16.63
N PRO A 609 57.61 13.23 17.41
CA PRO A 609 57.86 14.63 17.73
C PRO A 609 58.96 14.82 18.80
N LYS A 610 59.79 15.86 18.67
CA LYS A 610 60.89 16.17 19.62
C LYS A 610 60.45 16.49 21.05
N ARG A 611 59.19 16.91 21.24
CA ARG A 611 58.64 17.27 22.56
C ARG A 611 57.66 16.19 23.05
N PRO A 612 57.83 15.68 24.29
CA PRO A 612 56.94 14.65 24.83
C PRO A 612 55.50 15.15 25.03
N GLU A 613 55.32 16.44 25.33
CA GLU A 613 53.99 17.06 25.47
C GLU A 613 53.21 17.06 24.13
N ASP A 614 53.87 17.42 23.03
CA ASP A 614 53.26 17.41 21.69
C ASP A 614 52.90 15.98 21.27
N LYS A 615 53.75 15.00 21.59
CA LYS A 615 53.48 13.58 21.34
C LYS A 615 52.24 13.09 22.10
N ALA A 616 52.06 13.51 23.35
CA ALA A 616 50.88 13.15 24.14
C ALA A 616 49.58 13.76 23.59
N ILE A 617 49.62 15.00 23.09
CA ILE A 617 48.47 15.66 22.47
C ILE A 617 48.09 14.96 21.16
N ILE A 618 49.08 14.71 20.29
CA ILE A 618 48.87 14.04 18.99
C ILE A 618 48.32 12.63 19.20
N LEU A 619 48.80 11.89 20.19
CA LEU A 619 48.29 10.55 20.52
C LEU A 619 46.82 10.58 20.95
N LYS A 620 46.42 11.54 21.80
CA LYS A 620 45.02 11.70 22.24
C LYS A 620 44.09 12.05 21.08
N MET A 621 44.54 12.94 20.18
CA MET A 621 43.78 13.32 18.98
C MET A 621 43.69 12.17 17.98
N ALA A 622 44.75 11.38 17.81
CA ALA A 622 44.73 10.18 16.98
C ALA A 622 43.78 9.12 17.55
N ALA A 623 43.77 8.91 18.87
CA ALA A 623 42.82 8.02 19.52
C ALA A 623 41.37 8.47 19.28
N LEU A 624 41.09 9.77 19.42
CA LEU A 624 39.77 10.35 19.12
C LEU A 624 39.33 10.06 17.68
N VAL A 625 40.17 10.37 16.68
CA VAL A 625 39.84 10.11 15.26
C VAL A 625 39.68 8.60 15.01
N GLY A 626 40.53 7.76 15.60
CA GLY A 626 40.48 6.32 15.44
C GLY A 626 39.21 5.68 16.03
N THR A 627 38.78 6.09 17.23
CA THR A 627 37.54 5.59 17.84
C THR A 627 36.32 5.96 17.00
N GLU A 628 36.26 7.18 16.50
CA GLU A 628 35.16 7.63 15.64
C GLU A 628 35.10 6.85 14.32
N MET A 629 36.24 6.62 13.67
CA MET A 629 36.28 5.80 12.46
C MET A 629 35.75 4.37 12.68
N ILE A 630 36.04 3.77 13.85
CA ILE A 630 35.51 2.44 14.21
C ILE A 630 33.99 2.49 14.41
N CYS A 631 33.46 3.54 15.04
CA CYS A 631 32.03 3.72 15.24
C CYS A 631 31.25 3.95 13.94
N TRP A 632 31.84 4.66 12.97
CA TRP A 632 31.22 4.93 11.67
C TRP A 632 31.32 3.78 10.67
N PHE A 633 32.28 2.87 10.85
CA PHE A 633 32.54 1.77 9.92
C PHE A 633 31.31 0.87 9.67
N PRO A 634 30.54 0.40 10.67
CA PRO A 634 29.34 -0.42 10.43
C PRO A 634 28.30 0.29 9.57
N THR A 635 28.04 1.58 9.84
CA THR A 635 27.05 2.38 9.11
C THR A 635 27.42 2.50 7.63
N LEU A 636 28.70 2.78 7.34
CA LEU A 636 29.21 2.82 5.97
C LEU A 636 29.14 1.44 5.29
N PHE A 637 29.55 0.38 5.98
CA PHE A 637 29.53 -0.98 5.44
C PHE A 637 28.12 -1.44 5.07
N PHE A 638 27.16 -1.28 5.97
CA PHE A 638 25.77 -1.64 5.70
C PHE A 638 25.13 -0.74 4.63
N GLY A 639 25.41 0.57 4.64
CA GLY A 639 24.94 1.51 3.62
C GLY A 639 25.41 1.12 2.21
N ILE A 640 26.68 0.72 2.06
CA ILE A 640 27.24 0.21 0.80
C ILE A 640 26.56 -1.09 0.40
N LYS A 641 26.40 -2.03 1.34
CA LYS A 641 25.81 -3.33 1.04
C LYS A 641 24.39 -3.19 0.49
N ILE A 642 23.59 -2.33 1.12
CA ILE A 642 22.22 -2.01 0.71
C ILE A 642 22.21 -1.35 -0.68
N SER A 643 23.12 -0.40 -0.92
CA SER A 643 23.20 0.29 -2.21
C SER A 643 23.60 -0.65 -3.35
N LEU A 644 24.53 -1.58 -3.10
CA LEU A 644 24.97 -2.58 -4.07
C LEU A 644 23.90 -3.63 -4.36
N THR A 645 23.14 -4.07 -3.36
CA THR A 645 22.01 -4.99 -3.58
C THR A 645 20.89 -4.33 -4.37
N VAL A 646 20.58 -3.06 -4.09
CA VAL A 646 19.62 -2.26 -4.88
C VAL A 646 20.09 -2.11 -6.33
N PHE A 647 21.38 -1.83 -6.55
CA PHE A 647 21.96 -1.73 -7.89
C PHE A 647 21.92 -3.08 -8.64
N SER A 648 22.25 -4.19 -7.96
CA SER A 648 22.19 -5.54 -8.53
C SER A 648 20.76 -5.97 -8.88
N ALA A 649 19.78 -5.66 -8.02
CA ALA A 649 18.37 -5.93 -8.28
C ALA A 649 17.86 -5.12 -9.47
N TYR A 650 18.26 -3.84 -9.58
CA TYR A 650 17.93 -3.00 -10.71
C TYR A 650 18.53 -3.53 -12.02
N GLN A 651 19.79 -3.96 -12.02
CA GLN A 651 20.41 -4.52 -13.21
C GLN A 651 19.75 -5.84 -13.64
N LYS A 652 19.36 -6.70 -12.69
CA LYS A 652 18.56 -7.90 -12.98
C LYS A 652 17.19 -7.55 -13.55
N CYS A 653 16.53 -6.52 -13.01
CA CYS A 653 15.22 -6.07 -13.49
C CYS A 653 15.34 -5.46 -14.90
N LEU A 654 16.35 -4.61 -15.15
CA LEU A 654 16.60 -4.02 -16.46
C LEU A 654 16.95 -5.08 -17.51
N VAL A 655 17.76 -6.07 -17.15
CA VAL A 655 18.08 -7.21 -18.03
C VAL A 655 16.85 -8.06 -18.29
N SER A 656 15.98 -8.29 -17.30
CA SER A 656 14.72 -9.00 -17.49
C SER A 656 13.75 -8.22 -18.39
N GLN A 657 13.71 -6.89 -18.27
CA GLN A 657 12.84 -6.02 -19.06
C GLN A 657 13.33 -5.90 -20.50
N LEU A 658 14.66 -5.81 -20.71
CA LEU A 658 15.29 -5.92 -22.03
C LEU A 658 15.09 -7.30 -22.66
N GLN A 659 15.10 -8.39 -21.88
CA GLN A 659 14.79 -9.74 -22.39
C GLN A 659 13.31 -9.94 -22.73
N TRP A 660 12.40 -9.14 -22.17
CA TRP A 660 10.98 -9.12 -22.51
C TRP A 660 10.69 -8.25 -23.75
N ASP A 661 11.41 -7.15 -23.96
CA ASP A 661 11.26 -6.31 -25.17
C ASP A 661 11.92 -6.91 -26.42
N ILE A 662 12.87 -7.85 -26.25
CA ILE A 662 13.53 -8.57 -27.36
C ILE A 662 12.75 -9.83 -27.79
N ARG A 663 11.74 -10.25 -27.02
CA ARG A 663 10.96 -11.47 -27.26
C ARG A 663 9.54 -11.12 -27.72
#